data_AF-A0A843FAU5-F1
#
_entry.id   AF-A0A843FAU5-F1
#
_cell.length_a   1.000
_cell.length_b   1.000
_cell.length_c   1.000
_cell.angle_alpha   90.00
_cell.angle_beta   90.00
_cell.angle_gamma   90.00
#
_symmetry.space_group_name_H-M   'P 1'
#
loop_
_entity.id
_entity.type
_entity.pdbx_description
1 polymer ?
#
loop_
_entity_poly.entity_id
_entity_poly.type
_entity_poly.pdbx_seq_one_letter_code
_entity_poly.pdbx_strand_id
1 'polypeptide(L)'
;IKSVQNEIYTWGLHAIGQNWTDKDIGLSVSTALSQQFTYNGVTTTLYDEIAQIKYSKKYNDLNSLERDVVMNLSANVVISLIYYSSQEVAQVIGVNSTSLIAAFDYAKLYISLIQLSVQKEIDSFVDSLNGKYIPPGPAGDVLDVNSLPTGGNFFHDQSQELPTAEAYEYGSVLTLLALEGLADNTEKLVMGIWCVETARDNGALISVVLYLLGMEPVYSSSPSAGGYVQVGNDEDHDDHEHDDHEVSVGTKTNLLPKYLKLNDLIRPDGWAKKRIDVTVITSGNFRDLYSTQAILMDNAFRVALARSYMYILDNDELMNSKWAKDIEEGLNQIVASVDYYGVGGESFEENYVAKHWINDFIYYKELGYNTTYAAECAITRIFAPPNGDYGAGIAKSVSLSWTWNDTDELADFYLGRMGNMYSRFYWGETNPLVFARALNNTNDLIVSRNTNVYGVLDNDDFFDYWGGLSMTMAYVNGNTPNMNVLMYGNKNTPYTTSIEQAIAKEIITRYSNPDWISGMMQEGYSGARYISNKFLTDLLGWSVTRPEAVSNYMWDDAYGVYFNDKYGIGVSDWLKTGNNNYAFISSAGTMLTAAYEGYWKTDSATISDIANQWAEAVIANGVACCDCSCGNIAMMKWAVDFINPDLLAKFADQVFQATNHNFFNPANFQNNPNTDTADGSEDEKTGMNSTNANVMSNSSSSTLQSDSATSGLNRGNTARGVGETSSQSATAASASEINDLENTGETGADSSSKSYEVEKSVSSSSTTTEKSMSIQLIICVIILVGIFAIGYFRNKNKQDEF
;
A
#
# COMPACT_ATOMS: atom_id res chain seq x y z
N ILE A 1 8.13 -23.03 -8.72
CA ILE A 1 7.63 -23.30 -10.10
C ILE A 1 6.11 -23.16 -10.20
N LYS A 2 5.26 -24.13 -9.82
CA LYS A 2 3.78 -24.00 -10.03
C LYS A 2 3.17 -22.71 -9.44
N SER A 3 3.51 -22.36 -8.20
CA SER A 3 3.07 -21.09 -7.57
C SER A 3 3.54 -19.83 -8.31
N VAL A 4 4.69 -19.88 -8.99
CA VAL A 4 5.26 -18.76 -9.77
C VAL A 4 4.57 -18.63 -11.13
N GLN A 5 4.36 -19.75 -11.85
CA GLN A 5 3.62 -19.76 -13.13
C GLN A 5 2.15 -19.33 -12.98
N ASN A 6 1.56 -19.51 -11.80
CA ASN A 6 0.17 -19.13 -11.53
C ASN A 6 0.04 -17.70 -10.98
N GLU A 7 1.12 -16.94 -10.79
CA GLU A 7 1.02 -15.55 -10.32
C GLU A 7 0.58 -14.62 -11.45
N ILE A 8 -0.39 -13.75 -11.15
CA ILE A 8 -0.89 -12.75 -12.09
C ILE A 8 -0.12 -11.44 -11.89
N TYR A 9 0.27 -10.81 -13.00
CA TYR A 9 0.94 -9.52 -13.01
C TYR A 9 0.44 -8.64 -14.17
N THR A 10 0.58 -7.33 -14.01
CA THR A 10 0.31 -6.33 -15.04
C THR A 10 1.38 -6.41 -16.13
N TRP A 11 0.98 -6.70 -17.38
CA TRP A 11 1.95 -6.82 -18.48
C TRP A 11 2.44 -5.45 -18.99
N GLY A 12 1.53 -4.47 -19.08
CA GLY A 12 1.81 -3.11 -19.53
C GLY A 12 1.13 -2.08 -18.62
N LEU A 13 1.04 -0.84 -19.08
CA LEU A 13 0.36 0.26 -18.41
C LEU A 13 -0.87 0.68 -19.21
N HIS A 14 -1.91 1.11 -18.51
CA HIS A 14 -3.11 1.64 -19.16
C HIS A 14 -2.96 3.13 -19.47
N ALA A 15 -3.37 3.55 -20.66
CA ALA A 15 -3.55 4.95 -21.03
C ALA A 15 -5.01 5.20 -21.42
N ILE A 16 -5.58 6.28 -20.89
CA ILE A 16 -7.00 6.66 -21.03
C ILE A 16 -7.38 6.73 -22.51
N GLY A 17 -8.35 5.94 -22.92
CA GLY A 17 -8.84 5.90 -24.30
C GLY A 17 -7.88 5.28 -25.33
N GLN A 18 -6.83 4.60 -24.91
CA GLN A 18 -5.98 3.81 -25.81
C GLN A 18 -6.71 2.52 -26.24
N ASN A 19 -6.77 2.27 -27.56
CA ASN A 19 -7.21 0.99 -28.07
C ASN A 19 -6.23 -0.11 -27.69
N TRP A 20 -6.75 -1.17 -27.07
CA TRP A 20 -6.01 -2.39 -26.76
C TRP A 20 -5.83 -3.23 -28.03
N THR A 21 -4.68 -3.87 -28.18
CA THR A 21 -4.44 -4.83 -29.27
C THR A 21 -5.16 -6.14 -28.99
N ASP A 22 -5.34 -6.97 -30.03
CA ASP A 22 -5.84 -8.34 -29.89
C ASP A 22 -5.05 -9.14 -28.83
N LYS A 23 -3.74 -8.91 -28.73
CA LYS A 23 -2.88 -9.57 -27.73
C LYS A 23 -3.23 -9.15 -26.31
N ASP A 24 -3.46 -7.86 -26.08
CA ASP A 24 -3.77 -7.30 -24.75
C ASP A 24 -5.12 -7.82 -24.26
N ILE A 25 -6.12 -7.82 -25.14
CA ILE A 25 -7.44 -8.42 -24.88
C ILE A 25 -7.30 -9.93 -24.65
N GLY A 26 -6.52 -10.62 -25.51
CA GLY A 26 -6.24 -12.05 -25.42
C GLY A 26 -5.66 -12.47 -24.07
N LEU A 27 -4.62 -11.77 -23.61
CA LEU A 27 -3.98 -12.02 -22.33
C LEU A 27 -4.91 -11.68 -21.16
N SER A 28 -5.43 -10.45 -21.09
CA SER A 28 -6.22 -9.99 -19.95
C SER A 28 -7.49 -10.81 -19.73
N VAL A 29 -8.26 -11.10 -20.79
CA VAL A 29 -9.50 -11.88 -20.66
C VAL A 29 -9.20 -13.37 -20.38
N SER A 30 -8.17 -13.96 -20.99
CA SER A 30 -7.79 -15.34 -20.64
C SER A 30 -7.28 -15.48 -19.20
N THR A 31 -6.70 -14.41 -18.65
CA THR A 31 -6.25 -14.31 -17.25
C THR A 31 -7.42 -14.12 -16.29
N ALA A 32 -8.39 -13.25 -16.60
CA ALA A 32 -9.62 -13.11 -15.81
C ALA A 32 -10.37 -14.45 -15.71
N LEU A 33 -10.48 -15.19 -16.82
CA LEU A 33 -11.12 -16.50 -16.88
C LEU A 33 -10.21 -17.67 -16.44
N SER A 34 -9.00 -17.40 -15.94
CA SER A 34 -8.14 -18.42 -15.31
C SER A 34 -8.61 -18.80 -13.89
N GLN A 35 -9.32 -17.87 -13.24
CA GLN A 35 -9.95 -18.09 -11.94
C GLN A 35 -11.35 -18.69 -12.11
N GLN A 36 -11.88 -19.33 -11.06
CA GLN A 36 -13.21 -19.92 -11.10
C GLN A 36 -14.29 -18.84 -11.16
N PHE A 37 -15.15 -18.95 -12.17
CA PHE A 37 -16.35 -18.11 -12.34
C PHE A 37 -17.58 -18.99 -12.53
N THR A 38 -18.76 -18.41 -12.29
CA THR A 38 -20.06 -19.02 -12.61
C THR A 38 -20.77 -18.14 -13.63
N TYR A 39 -21.10 -18.70 -14.80
CA TYR A 39 -21.82 -18.00 -15.86
C TYR A 39 -22.86 -18.93 -16.49
N ASN A 40 -24.06 -18.42 -16.76
CA ASN A 40 -25.21 -19.22 -17.25
C ASN A 40 -25.47 -20.51 -16.44
N GLY A 41 -25.29 -20.45 -15.12
CA GLY A 41 -25.47 -21.59 -14.20
C GLY A 41 -24.35 -22.65 -14.25
N VAL A 42 -23.25 -22.40 -14.97
CA VAL A 42 -22.10 -23.31 -15.06
C VAL A 42 -20.88 -22.69 -14.39
N THR A 43 -20.27 -23.44 -13.46
CA THR A 43 -19.02 -23.06 -12.79
C THR A 43 -17.83 -23.74 -13.46
N THR A 44 -16.88 -22.97 -14.00
CA THR A 44 -15.67 -23.51 -14.67
C THR A 44 -14.50 -22.50 -14.66
N THR A 45 -13.39 -22.85 -15.33
CA THR A 45 -12.30 -21.94 -15.73
C THR A 45 -11.98 -22.16 -17.20
N LEU A 46 -11.57 -21.12 -17.94
CA LEU A 46 -11.13 -21.29 -19.33
C LEU A 46 -9.91 -22.22 -19.42
N TYR A 47 -9.03 -22.16 -18.41
CA TYR A 47 -7.83 -22.99 -18.36
C TYR A 47 -8.14 -24.47 -18.15
N ASP A 48 -9.13 -24.83 -17.33
CA ASP A 48 -9.57 -26.23 -17.18
C ASP A 48 -10.25 -26.76 -18.45
N GLU A 49 -11.09 -25.96 -19.12
CA GLU A 49 -11.70 -26.36 -20.39
C GLU A 49 -10.62 -26.64 -21.47
N ILE A 50 -9.66 -25.73 -21.65
CA ILE A 50 -8.57 -25.89 -22.63
C ILE A 50 -7.60 -27.02 -22.22
N ALA A 51 -7.33 -27.20 -20.93
CA ALA A 51 -6.55 -28.33 -20.42
C ALA A 51 -7.24 -29.68 -20.68
N GLN A 52 -8.56 -29.75 -20.48
CA GLN A 52 -9.35 -30.95 -20.72
C GLN A 52 -9.37 -31.30 -22.21
N ILE A 53 -9.48 -30.31 -23.10
CA ILE A 53 -9.45 -30.52 -24.56
C ILE A 53 -8.05 -30.95 -25.02
N LYS A 54 -6.99 -30.35 -24.48
CA LYS A 54 -5.62 -30.57 -24.96
C LYS A 54 -4.96 -31.82 -24.37
N TYR A 55 -5.25 -32.14 -23.12
CA TYR A 55 -4.53 -33.14 -22.32
C TYR A 55 -5.44 -34.12 -21.56
N SER A 56 -6.77 -33.96 -21.60
CA SER A 56 -7.73 -34.75 -20.81
C SER A 56 -7.45 -34.73 -19.30
N LYS A 57 -7.02 -33.57 -18.80
CA LYS A 57 -6.65 -33.28 -17.40
C LYS A 57 -7.22 -31.92 -17.00
N LYS A 58 -7.39 -31.68 -15.69
CA LYS A 58 -7.55 -30.31 -15.18
C LYS A 58 -6.25 -29.54 -15.30
N TYR A 59 -6.33 -28.21 -15.40
CA TYR A 59 -5.17 -27.32 -15.49
C TYR A 59 -4.22 -27.48 -14.30
N ASN A 60 -4.79 -27.72 -13.11
CA ASN A 60 -4.04 -27.93 -11.89
C ASN A 60 -3.19 -29.22 -11.87
N ASP A 61 -3.50 -30.20 -12.72
CA ASP A 61 -2.83 -31.51 -12.81
C ASP A 61 -1.73 -31.54 -13.91
N LEU A 62 -1.54 -30.43 -14.62
CA LEU A 62 -0.55 -30.29 -15.68
C LEU A 62 0.87 -30.12 -15.14
N ASN A 63 1.88 -30.52 -15.92
CA ASN A 63 3.25 -30.08 -15.70
C ASN A 63 3.48 -28.64 -16.19
N SER A 64 4.68 -28.08 -16.00
CA SER A 64 4.97 -26.67 -16.36
C SER A 64 4.81 -26.39 -17.85
N LEU A 65 5.33 -27.25 -18.72
CA LEU A 65 5.24 -27.07 -20.17
C LEU A 65 3.81 -27.26 -20.69
N GLU A 66 3.07 -28.20 -20.09
CA GLU A 66 1.64 -28.39 -20.39
C GLU A 66 0.82 -27.14 -20.01
N ARG A 67 1.13 -26.47 -18.87
CA ARG A 67 0.50 -25.19 -18.50
C ARG A 67 0.80 -24.08 -19.48
N ASP A 68 2.07 -23.89 -19.86
CA ASP A 68 2.47 -22.83 -20.80
C ASP A 68 1.75 -22.98 -22.14
N VAL A 69 1.55 -24.22 -22.62
CA VAL A 69 0.73 -24.50 -23.80
C VAL A 69 -0.74 -24.13 -23.58
N VAL A 70 -1.34 -24.44 -22.42
CA VAL A 70 -2.74 -24.08 -22.13
C VAL A 70 -2.95 -22.58 -22.01
N MET A 71 -2.06 -21.84 -21.33
CA MET A 71 -2.13 -20.37 -21.23
C MET A 71 -2.12 -19.74 -22.62
N ASN A 72 -1.14 -20.11 -23.45
CA ASN A 72 -1.00 -19.60 -24.81
C ASN A 72 -2.19 -19.97 -25.70
N LEU A 73 -2.71 -21.20 -25.61
CA LEU A 73 -3.91 -21.61 -26.35
C LEU A 73 -5.15 -20.82 -25.88
N SER A 74 -5.30 -20.60 -24.58
CA SER A 74 -6.43 -19.83 -24.01
C SER A 74 -6.44 -18.39 -24.52
N ALA A 75 -5.29 -17.71 -24.55
CA ALA A 75 -5.16 -16.37 -25.13
C ALA A 75 -5.50 -16.34 -26.63
N ASN A 76 -5.03 -17.32 -27.41
CA ASN A 76 -5.36 -17.43 -28.85
C ASN A 76 -6.85 -17.74 -29.11
N VAL A 77 -7.50 -18.50 -28.22
CA VAL A 77 -8.95 -18.74 -28.27
C VAL A 77 -9.72 -17.47 -27.99
N VAL A 78 -9.33 -16.68 -26.98
CA VAL A 78 -9.90 -15.35 -26.72
C VAL A 78 -9.72 -14.41 -27.92
N ILE A 79 -8.53 -14.36 -28.53
CA ILE A 79 -8.28 -13.60 -29.76
C ILE A 79 -9.24 -14.01 -30.88
N SER A 80 -9.51 -15.31 -31.02
CA SER A 80 -10.47 -15.82 -32.01
C SER A 80 -11.91 -15.36 -31.70
N LEU A 81 -12.29 -15.26 -30.42
CA LEU A 81 -13.61 -14.79 -29.97
C LEU A 81 -13.82 -13.28 -30.17
N ILE A 82 -12.79 -12.49 -30.50
CA ILE A 82 -12.95 -11.11 -30.98
C ILE A 82 -13.70 -11.09 -32.32
N TYR A 83 -13.39 -12.04 -33.20
CA TYR A 83 -13.86 -12.05 -34.61
C TYR A 83 -15.00 -13.04 -34.89
N TYR A 84 -15.11 -14.11 -34.09
CA TYR A 84 -16.04 -15.22 -34.33
C TYR A 84 -17.00 -15.47 -33.15
N SER A 85 -18.11 -16.14 -33.40
CA SER A 85 -19.03 -16.59 -32.35
C SER A 85 -18.45 -17.76 -31.53
N SER A 86 -18.94 -17.93 -30.31
CA SER A 86 -18.58 -19.05 -29.43
C SER A 86 -18.79 -20.40 -30.10
N GLN A 87 -19.87 -20.53 -30.88
CA GLN A 87 -20.22 -21.76 -31.60
C GLN A 87 -19.28 -22.02 -32.78
N GLU A 88 -18.84 -21.00 -33.53
CA GLU A 88 -17.84 -21.15 -34.60
C GLU A 88 -16.48 -21.57 -34.04
N VAL A 89 -16.02 -20.92 -32.96
CA VAL A 89 -14.74 -21.27 -32.31
C VAL A 89 -14.79 -22.69 -31.74
N ALA A 90 -15.89 -23.07 -31.07
CA ALA A 90 -16.11 -24.43 -30.60
C ALA A 90 -16.12 -25.49 -31.73
N GLN A 91 -16.73 -25.18 -32.87
CA GLN A 91 -16.72 -26.04 -34.06
C GLN A 91 -15.30 -26.23 -34.63
N VAL A 92 -14.48 -25.17 -34.69
CA VAL A 92 -13.09 -25.25 -35.14
C VAL A 92 -12.21 -26.07 -34.18
N ILE A 93 -12.45 -25.94 -32.87
CA ILE A 93 -11.79 -26.75 -31.83
C ILE A 93 -12.25 -28.22 -31.86
N GLY A 94 -13.45 -28.49 -32.39
CA GLY A 94 -14.04 -29.83 -32.49
C GLY A 94 -14.70 -30.31 -31.19
N VAL A 95 -14.94 -29.41 -30.24
CA VAL A 95 -15.56 -29.70 -28.93
C VAL A 95 -16.65 -28.68 -28.67
N ASN A 96 -17.85 -29.15 -28.30
CA ASN A 96 -19.02 -28.32 -28.04
C ASN A 96 -19.71 -28.79 -26.75
N SER A 97 -19.12 -28.46 -25.59
CA SER A 97 -19.71 -28.69 -24.27
C SER A 97 -20.38 -27.41 -23.76
N THR A 98 -21.40 -27.55 -22.91
CA THR A 98 -22.08 -26.41 -22.28
C THR A 98 -21.11 -25.53 -21.48
N SER A 99 -20.11 -26.13 -20.84
CA SER A 99 -19.11 -25.43 -20.04
C SER A 99 -18.11 -24.63 -20.89
N LEU A 100 -17.65 -25.18 -22.02
CA LEU A 100 -16.81 -24.47 -22.98
C LEU A 100 -17.55 -23.28 -23.61
N ILE A 101 -18.81 -23.48 -24.01
CA ILE A 101 -19.64 -22.40 -24.55
C ILE A 101 -19.90 -21.32 -23.50
N ALA A 102 -20.20 -21.69 -22.24
CA ALA A 102 -20.35 -20.72 -21.16
C ALA A 102 -19.05 -19.90 -20.92
N ALA A 103 -17.88 -20.56 -20.97
CA ALA A 103 -16.59 -19.87 -20.88
C ALA A 103 -16.33 -18.92 -22.06
N PHE A 104 -16.72 -19.31 -23.28
CA PHE A 104 -16.57 -18.47 -24.48
C PHE A 104 -17.54 -17.29 -24.48
N ASP A 105 -18.80 -17.50 -24.11
CA ASP A 105 -19.80 -16.43 -24.01
C ASP A 105 -19.40 -15.42 -22.92
N TYR A 106 -18.84 -15.89 -21.79
CA TYR A 106 -18.31 -15.02 -20.75
C TYR A 106 -17.05 -14.25 -21.22
N ALA A 107 -16.15 -14.89 -21.97
CA ALA A 107 -15.02 -14.19 -22.60
C ALA A 107 -15.50 -13.10 -23.57
N LYS A 108 -16.54 -13.36 -24.37
CA LYS A 108 -17.13 -12.37 -25.27
C LYS A 108 -17.77 -11.19 -24.52
N LEU A 109 -18.36 -11.43 -23.35
CA LEU A 109 -18.83 -10.35 -22.47
C LEU A 109 -17.65 -9.44 -22.07
N TYR A 110 -16.58 -10.00 -21.51
CA TYR A 110 -15.37 -9.23 -21.18
C TYR A 110 -14.81 -8.44 -22.37
N ILE A 111 -14.63 -9.09 -23.54
CA ILE A 111 -14.15 -8.42 -24.77
C ILE A 111 -15.02 -7.20 -25.09
N SER A 112 -16.35 -7.34 -25.05
CA SER A 112 -17.27 -6.25 -25.36
C SER A 112 -17.20 -5.09 -24.36
N LEU A 113 -17.01 -5.39 -23.06
CA LEU A 113 -16.92 -4.38 -22.01
C LEU A 113 -15.56 -3.66 -22.03
N ILE A 114 -14.47 -4.35 -22.32
CA ILE A 114 -13.14 -3.74 -22.52
C ILE A 114 -13.15 -2.82 -23.75
N GLN A 115 -13.74 -3.25 -24.87
CA GLN A 115 -13.87 -2.41 -26.06
C GLN A 115 -14.75 -1.18 -25.83
N LEU A 116 -15.83 -1.33 -25.05
CA LEU A 116 -16.70 -0.22 -24.66
C LEU A 116 -16.03 0.77 -23.70
N SER A 117 -15.14 0.27 -22.84
CA SER A 117 -14.38 1.07 -21.85
C SER A 117 -13.56 2.18 -22.53
N VAL A 118 -12.83 1.86 -23.59
CA VAL A 118 -11.98 2.81 -24.34
C VAL A 118 -12.76 4.05 -24.80
N GLN A 119 -13.95 3.87 -25.37
CA GLN A 119 -14.78 5.00 -25.81
C GLN A 119 -15.41 5.74 -24.61
N LYS A 120 -15.89 5.00 -23.60
CA LYS A 120 -16.51 5.59 -22.40
C LYS A 120 -15.55 6.45 -21.60
N GLU A 121 -14.28 6.07 -21.49
CA GLU A 121 -13.25 6.88 -20.81
C GLU A 121 -13.12 8.27 -21.42
N ILE A 122 -13.02 8.35 -22.76
CA ILE A 122 -12.91 9.61 -23.49
C ILE A 122 -14.22 10.39 -23.45
N ASP A 123 -15.36 9.74 -23.70
CA ASP A 123 -16.67 10.39 -23.68
C ASP A 123 -16.97 10.98 -22.30
N SER A 124 -16.74 10.23 -21.22
CA SER A 124 -16.97 10.70 -19.85
C SER A 124 -15.97 11.78 -19.43
N PHE A 125 -14.71 11.73 -19.88
CA PHE A 125 -13.75 12.80 -19.63
C PHE A 125 -14.20 14.11 -20.31
N VAL A 126 -14.60 14.05 -21.59
CA VAL A 126 -15.14 15.19 -22.34
C VAL A 126 -16.46 15.69 -21.74
N ASP A 127 -17.35 14.81 -21.32
CA ASP A 127 -18.63 15.17 -20.73
C ASP A 127 -18.49 15.81 -19.35
N SER A 128 -17.50 15.38 -18.56
CA SER A 128 -17.13 16.00 -17.28
C SER A 128 -16.63 17.43 -17.46
N LEU A 129 -15.75 17.66 -18.45
CA LEU A 129 -15.29 19.01 -18.82
C LEU A 129 -16.42 19.92 -19.35
N ASN A 130 -17.48 19.33 -19.91
CA ASN A 130 -18.69 20.04 -20.33
C ASN A 130 -19.74 20.20 -19.21
N GLY A 131 -19.42 19.79 -17.97
CA GLY A 131 -20.33 19.90 -16.82
C GLY A 131 -21.57 19.00 -16.91
N LYS A 132 -21.49 17.90 -17.67
CA LYS A 132 -22.58 16.91 -17.76
C LYS A 132 -22.50 15.89 -16.62
N TYR A 133 -23.59 15.16 -16.44
CA TYR A 133 -23.67 14.05 -15.50
C TYR A 133 -22.89 12.83 -16.02
N ILE A 134 -21.92 12.37 -15.23
CA ILE A 134 -21.20 11.11 -15.47
C ILE A 134 -21.90 9.99 -14.67
N PRO A 135 -22.40 8.93 -15.32
CA PRO A 135 -23.06 7.83 -14.62
C PRO A 135 -22.15 7.18 -13.57
N PRO A 136 -22.65 6.89 -12.36
CA PRO A 136 -21.91 6.11 -11.38
C PRO A 136 -21.78 4.65 -11.83
N GLY A 137 -20.73 4.00 -11.38
CA GLY A 137 -20.47 2.57 -11.59
C GLY A 137 -19.79 1.94 -10.38
N PRO A 138 -19.77 0.61 -10.26
CA PRO A 138 -19.02 -0.07 -9.22
C PRO A 138 -17.51 0.10 -9.42
N ALA A 139 -16.77 0.23 -8.33
CA ALA A 139 -15.31 0.06 -8.30
C ALA A 139 -14.95 -1.41 -8.05
N GLY A 140 -13.76 -1.84 -8.48
CA GLY A 140 -13.27 -3.20 -8.19
C GLY A 140 -11.91 -3.51 -8.80
N ASP A 141 -11.53 -4.80 -8.74
CA ASP A 141 -10.40 -5.34 -9.51
C ASP A 141 -10.85 -5.53 -10.97
N VAL A 142 -9.98 -5.28 -11.95
CA VAL A 142 -10.31 -5.41 -13.39
C VAL A 142 -10.49 -6.87 -13.84
N LEU A 143 -10.10 -7.84 -13.00
CA LEU A 143 -10.44 -9.26 -13.18
C LEU A 143 -11.86 -9.61 -12.69
N ASP A 144 -12.59 -8.65 -12.10
CA ASP A 144 -14.04 -8.75 -11.90
C ASP A 144 -14.76 -8.05 -13.06
N VAL A 145 -15.61 -8.80 -13.77
CA VAL A 145 -16.42 -8.31 -14.90
C VAL A 145 -17.33 -7.15 -14.49
N ASN A 146 -17.74 -7.11 -13.22
CA ASN A 146 -18.64 -6.07 -12.70
C ASN A 146 -17.96 -4.69 -12.68
N SER A 147 -16.63 -4.64 -12.58
CA SER A 147 -15.82 -3.41 -12.67
C SER A 147 -15.79 -2.80 -14.08
N LEU A 148 -16.39 -3.46 -15.08
CA LEU A 148 -16.39 -3.05 -16.48
C LEU A 148 -17.81 -2.74 -16.97
N PRO A 149 -17.99 -1.76 -17.88
CA PRO A 149 -16.93 -0.98 -18.54
C PRO A 149 -16.46 0.18 -17.66
N THR A 150 -15.22 0.63 -17.86
CA THR A 150 -14.67 1.82 -17.21
C THR A 150 -15.29 3.12 -17.76
N GLY A 151 -14.79 4.27 -17.31
CA GLY A 151 -15.32 5.59 -17.65
C GLY A 151 -16.55 6.01 -16.82
N GLY A 152 -16.97 5.21 -15.83
CA GLY A 152 -17.98 5.60 -14.83
C GLY A 152 -17.38 6.44 -13.69
N ASN A 153 -18.20 7.25 -13.04
CA ASN A 153 -17.84 7.93 -11.79
C ASN A 153 -17.99 6.95 -10.62
N PHE A 154 -16.94 6.17 -10.34
CA PHE A 154 -17.07 4.98 -9.51
C PHE A 154 -17.45 5.28 -8.05
N PHE A 155 -18.12 4.32 -7.42
CA PHE A 155 -18.33 4.25 -5.97
C PHE A 155 -17.90 2.87 -5.44
N HIS A 156 -17.63 2.79 -4.14
CA HIS A 156 -17.21 1.56 -3.48
C HIS A 156 -18.43 0.82 -2.89
N ASP A 157 -18.84 1.23 -1.70
CA ASP A 157 -19.80 0.51 -0.87
C ASP A 157 -20.72 1.46 -0.07
N GLN A 158 -21.59 0.86 0.74
CA GLN A 158 -22.30 1.54 1.82
C GLN A 158 -21.70 1.08 3.16
N SER A 159 -20.88 1.92 3.79
CA SER A 159 -20.14 1.53 5.00
C SER A 159 -21.05 1.08 6.15
N GLN A 160 -22.31 1.54 6.22
CA GLN A 160 -23.28 1.06 7.22
C GLN A 160 -23.70 -0.40 7.06
N GLU A 161 -23.36 -1.07 5.95
CA GLU A 161 -23.65 -2.50 5.70
C GLU A 161 -22.45 -3.40 5.98
N LEU A 162 -21.29 -2.85 6.37
CA LEU A 162 -20.05 -3.62 6.53
C LEU A 162 -19.78 -4.04 7.99
N PRO A 163 -19.22 -5.24 8.23
CA PRO A 163 -19.06 -6.32 7.25
C PRO A 163 -20.40 -6.90 6.81
N THR A 164 -20.49 -7.39 5.57
CA THR A 164 -21.70 -8.12 5.10
C THR A 164 -21.70 -9.56 5.62
N ALA A 165 -22.83 -10.26 5.49
CA ALA A 165 -22.98 -11.64 5.95
C ALA A 165 -22.00 -12.59 5.24
N GLU A 166 -21.79 -12.39 3.93
CA GLU A 166 -20.88 -13.15 3.09
C GLU A 166 -19.41 -12.84 3.44
N ALA A 167 -19.10 -11.58 3.72
CA ALA A 167 -17.77 -11.16 4.16
C ALA A 167 -17.44 -11.69 5.57
N TYR A 168 -18.44 -11.83 6.44
CA TYR A 168 -18.29 -12.50 7.72
C TYR A 168 -18.07 -14.01 7.54
N GLU A 169 -18.90 -14.72 6.78
CA GLU A 169 -18.66 -16.14 6.50
C GLU A 169 -17.27 -16.39 5.90
N TYR A 170 -16.86 -15.57 4.92
CA TYR A 170 -15.52 -15.64 4.32
C TYR A 170 -14.39 -15.28 5.31
N GLY A 171 -14.63 -14.35 6.22
CA GLY A 171 -13.71 -13.98 7.30
C GLY A 171 -13.32 -15.16 8.20
N SER A 172 -14.14 -16.21 8.29
CA SER A 172 -13.79 -17.44 9.03
C SER A 172 -12.59 -18.16 8.40
N VAL A 173 -12.53 -18.22 7.07
CA VAL A 173 -11.43 -18.81 6.29
C VAL A 173 -10.17 -17.96 6.46
N LEU A 174 -10.29 -16.65 6.32
CA LEU A 174 -9.17 -15.72 6.54
C LEU A 174 -8.63 -15.78 7.97
N THR A 175 -9.49 -15.99 8.98
CA THR A 175 -9.06 -16.15 10.38
C THR A 175 -8.23 -17.41 10.57
N LEU A 176 -8.62 -18.54 9.95
CA LEU A 176 -7.86 -19.78 10.03
C LEU A 176 -6.50 -19.66 9.33
N LEU A 177 -6.42 -18.91 8.22
CA LEU A 177 -5.16 -18.59 7.53
C LEU A 177 -4.29 -17.58 8.31
N ALA A 178 -4.88 -16.63 9.04
CA ALA A 178 -4.16 -15.69 9.89
C ALA A 178 -3.52 -16.36 11.11
N LEU A 179 -4.13 -17.45 11.59
CA LEU A 179 -3.61 -18.29 12.67
C LEU A 179 -2.74 -19.46 12.16
N GLU A 180 -2.57 -19.63 10.85
CA GLU A 180 -1.74 -20.68 10.26
C GLU A 180 -0.25 -20.43 10.59
N GLY A 181 0.43 -21.47 11.08
CA GLY A 181 1.84 -21.39 11.51
C GLY A 181 2.07 -20.77 12.89
N LEU A 182 1.05 -20.17 13.51
CA LEU A 182 1.10 -19.69 14.90
C LEU A 182 0.91 -20.83 15.91
N ALA A 183 1.06 -20.54 17.20
CA ALA A 183 0.93 -21.52 18.28
C ALA A 183 -0.37 -21.34 19.09
N ASP A 184 -0.91 -22.41 19.68
CA ASP A 184 -2.15 -22.38 20.50
C ASP A 184 -2.07 -21.46 21.74
N ASN A 185 -0.85 -21.12 22.18
CA ASN A 185 -0.59 -20.13 23.22
C ASN A 185 -0.39 -18.69 22.69
N THR A 186 -0.74 -18.40 21.44
CA THR A 186 -0.72 -17.03 20.88
C THR A 186 -1.76 -16.18 21.61
N GLU A 187 -1.29 -15.29 22.49
CA GLU A 187 -2.19 -14.45 23.29
C GLU A 187 -2.67 -13.21 22.51
N LYS A 188 -1.83 -12.74 21.58
CA LYS A 188 -1.98 -11.47 20.88
C LYS A 188 -1.30 -11.48 19.52
N LEU A 189 -1.86 -10.74 18.55
CA LEU A 189 -1.24 -10.44 17.26
C LEU A 189 -1.49 -8.97 16.85
N VAL A 190 -0.73 -8.46 15.89
CA VAL A 190 -0.98 -7.16 15.24
C VAL A 190 -1.58 -7.41 13.85
N MET A 191 -2.60 -6.64 13.48
CA MET A 191 -3.27 -6.77 12.19
C MET A 191 -3.34 -5.42 11.44
N GLY A 192 -2.86 -5.41 10.21
CA GLY A 192 -3.05 -4.29 9.28
C GLY A 192 -4.41 -4.38 8.57
N ILE A 193 -5.15 -3.27 8.48
CA ILE A 193 -6.40 -3.18 7.72
C ILE A 193 -6.40 -1.88 6.89
N TRP A 194 -6.50 -1.99 5.57
CA TRP A 194 -6.62 -0.83 4.68
C TRP A 194 -8.04 -0.54 4.20
N CYS A 195 -8.27 0.74 3.90
CA CYS A 195 -9.50 1.25 3.30
C CYS A 195 -9.81 0.59 1.94
N VAL A 196 -8.82 0.54 1.04
CA VAL A 196 -8.98 0.00 -0.31
C VAL A 196 -9.23 -1.52 -0.33
N GLU A 197 -8.82 -2.22 0.73
CA GLU A 197 -9.12 -3.64 0.88
C GLU A 197 -10.55 -3.85 1.37
N THR A 198 -10.94 -3.12 2.43
CA THR A 198 -12.30 -3.10 3.00
C THR A 198 -13.36 -2.84 1.91
N ALA A 199 -13.08 -1.90 1.00
CA ALA A 199 -13.91 -1.55 -0.14
C ALA A 199 -14.12 -2.67 -1.19
N ARG A 200 -13.20 -3.64 -1.28
CA ARG A 200 -13.26 -4.76 -2.26
C ARG A 200 -13.65 -6.10 -1.64
N ASP A 201 -13.51 -6.22 -0.32
CA ASP A 201 -13.82 -7.44 0.43
C ASP A 201 -15.08 -7.36 1.29
N ASN A 202 -15.75 -6.20 1.30
CA ASN A 202 -16.98 -5.93 2.05
C ASN A 202 -16.80 -6.13 3.57
N GLY A 203 -15.60 -5.86 4.08
CA GLY A 203 -15.25 -5.95 5.50
C GLY A 203 -14.73 -7.31 5.96
N ALA A 204 -14.16 -8.12 5.08
CA ALA A 204 -13.66 -9.45 5.43
C ALA A 204 -12.54 -9.40 6.51
N LEU A 205 -11.64 -8.42 6.45
CA LEU A 205 -10.61 -8.25 7.49
C LEU A 205 -11.18 -7.77 8.84
N ILE A 206 -12.24 -6.96 8.84
CA ILE A 206 -12.97 -6.59 10.06
C ILE A 206 -13.58 -7.85 10.69
N SER A 207 -14.12 -8.75 9.87
CA SER A 207 -14.64 -10.04 10.33
C SER A 207 -13.56 -10.93 10.95
N VAL A 208 -12.30 -10.88 10.48
CA VAL A 208 -11.18 -11.57 11.14
C VAL A 208 -10.99 -11.07 12.57
N VAL A 209 -10.98 -9.75 12.78
CA VAL A 209 -10.93 -9.15 14.13
C VAL A 209 -12.11 -9.64 14.99
N LEU A 210 -13.33 -9.67 14.44
CA LEU A 210 -14.50 -10.19 15.15
C LEU A 210 -14.33 -11.68 15.53
N TYR A 211 -13.82 -12.55 14.67
CA TYR A 211 -13.56 -13.95 15.02
C TYR A 211 -12.44 -14.14 16.06
N LEU A 212 -11.37 -13.34 16.01
CA LEU A 212 -10.31 -13.37 17.03
C LEU A 212 -10.87 -13.02 18.42
N LEU A 213 -11.74 -11.99 18.49
CA LEU A 213 -12.44 -11.58 19.71
C LEU A 213 -13.61 -12.52 20.09
N GLY A 214 -14.10 -13.32 19.15
CA GLY A 214 -15.22 -14.24 19.35
C GLY A 214 -16.58 -13.54 19.32
N MET A 215 -16.79 -12.76 18.27
CA MET A 215 -17.94 -11.88 18.04
C MET A 215 -18.55 -12.14 16.64
N GLU A 216 -19.84 -11.87 16.52
CA GLU A 216 -20.65 -12.03 15.32
C GLU A 216 -21.38 -10.70 15.04
N PRO A 217 -21.32 -10.15 13.81
CA PRO A 217 -22.06 -8.96 13.43
C PRO A 217 -23.57 -9.22 13.50
N VAL A 218 -24.34 -8.20 13.90
CA VAL A 218 -25.80 -8.29 13.99
C VAL A 218 -26.42 -7.36 12.98
N TYR A 219 -27.26 -7.88 12.09
CA TYR A 219 -27.89 -7.10 11.03
C TYR A 219 -29.24 -6.52 11.47
N SER A 220 -29.52 -5.30 11.05
CA SER A 220 -30.76 -4.56 11.33
C SER A 220 -31.82 -4.84 10.28
N SER A 221 -33.08 -4.99 10.66
CA SER A 221 -34.21 -5.12 9.72
C SER A 221 -34.59 -3.81 9.01
N SER A 222 -33.76 -2.76 9.10
CA SER A 222 -34.00 -1.44 8.51
C SER A 222 -33.11 -1.24 7.28
N PRO A 223 -33.67 -0.78 6.13
CA PRO A 223 -32.90 -0.57 4.91
C PRO A 223 -31.75 0.40 5.10
N SER A 224 -30.62 0.10 4.48
CA SER A 224 -29.42 0.95 4.55
C SER A 224 -29.65 2.29 3.85
N ALA A 225 -30.23 2.23 2.65
CA ALA A 225 -30.45 3.34 1.73
C ALA A 225 -31.87 3.94 1.78
N GLY A 226 -32.72 3.50 2.73
CA GLY A 226 -34.08 4.02 2.89
C GLY A 226 -35.06 3.67 1.77
N GLY A 227 -34.72 2.71 0.91
CA GLY A 227 -35.56 2.24 -0.20
C GLY A 227 -35.93 0.76 -0.09
N TYR A 228 -37.07 0.43 -0.66
CA TYR A 228 -37.50 -0.94 -0.95
C TYR A 228 -37.45 -1.15 -2.47
N VAL A 229 -36.99 -2.32 -2.92
CA VAL A 229 -37.14 -2.75 -4.31
C VAL A 229 -38.39 -3.62 -4.40
N GLN A 230 -39.27 -3.22 -5.32
CA GLN A 230 -40.38 -4.04 -5.79
C GLN A 230 -39.80 -5.16 -6.65
N VAL A 231 -39.85 -6.40 -6.15
CA VAL A 231 -39.47 -7.58 -6.94
C VAL A 231 -40.66 -7.91 -7.84
N GLY A 232 -40.56 -7.55 -9.12
CA GLY A 232 -41.55 -7.95 -10.10
C GLY A 232 -41.53 -9.48 -10.27
N ASN A 233 -42.66 -10.13 -10.00
CA ASN A 233 -42.86 -11.52 -10.43
C ASN A 233 -42.86 -11.57 -11.97
N ASP A 234 -42.22 -12.59 -12.54
CA ASP A 234 -42.26 -12.85 -13.98
C ASP A 234 -43.70 -12.95 -14.49
N GLU A 235 -43.91 -12.48 -15.72
CA GLU A 235 -45.20 -12.56 -16.42
C GLU A 235 -45.62 -14.01 -16.64
N ASP A 236 -46.57 -14.52 -15.83
CA ASP A 236 -47.66 -15.44 -16.23
C ASP A 236 -48.38 -16.02 -14.99
N HIS A 237 -49.31 -15.28 -14.38
CA HIS A 237 -50.49 -15.85 -13.71
C HIS A 237 -51.54 -14.77 -13.38
N ASP A 238 -52.60 -14.68 -14.20
CA ASP A 238 -53.87 -14.08 -13.79
C ASP A 238 -54.51 -14.97 -12.70
N ASP A 239 -54.39 -14.61 -11.43
CA ASP A 239 -55.42 -14.81 -10.40
C ASP A 239 -55.11 -14.01 -9.11
N HIS A 240 -56.17 -13.57 -8.42
CA HIS A 240 -56.10 -12.53 -7.39
C HIS A 240 -55.39 -12.90 -6.07
N GLU A 241 -54.15 -12.46 -5.87
CA GLU A 241 -53.64 -11.85 -4.61
C GLU A 241 -52.27 -11.19 -4.85
N HIS A 242 -52.21 -9.85 -4.80
CA HIS A 242 -50.95 -9.10 -4.84
C HIS A 242 -50.31 -9.08 -3.44
N ASP A 243 -49.45 -10.04 -3.16
CA ASP A 243 -48.52 -9.98 -2.02
C ASP A 243 -47.23 -9.28 -2.50
N ASP A 244 -47.27 -7.94 -2.53
CA ASP A 244 -46.17 -7.09 -2.97
C ASP A 244 -45.01 -7.16 -1.94
N HIS A 245 -44.17 -8.19 -2.06
CA HIS A 245 -43.00 -8.40 -1.21
C HIS A 245 -41.93 -7.34 -1.49
N GLU A 246 -42.05 -6.19 -0.84
CA GLU A 246 -41.03 -5.13 -0.79
C GLU A 246 -39.75 -5.65 -0.13
N VAL A 247 -38.69 -5.85 -0.93
CA VAL A 247 -37.38 -6.26 -0.42
C VAL A 247 -36.56 -5.03 -0.05
N SER A 248 -36.10 -4.99 1.21
CA SER A 248 -35.22 -3.94 1.73
C SER A 248 -33.93 -3.84 0.89
N VAL A 249 -33.59 -2.63 0.42
CA VAL A 249 -32.30 -2.40 -0.24
C VAL A 249 -31.23 -2.21 0.83
N GLY A 250 -30.37 -3.22 0.94
CA GLY A 250 -29.27 -3.28 1.89
C GLY A 250 -29.71 -3.48 3.34
N THR A 251 -28.79 -3.95 4.18
CA THR A 251 -29.08 -4.34 5.56
C THR A 251 -28.01 -3.78 6.50
N LYS A 252 -28.37 -2.82 7.36
CA LYS A 252 -27.37 -2.14 8.21
C LYS A 252 -26.76 -3.09 9.24
N THR A 253 -25.44 -3.04 9.43
CA THR A 253 -24.75 -3.75 10.51
C THR A 253 -24.80 -2.91 11.79
N ASN A 254 -25.29 -3.50 12.88
CA ASN A 254 -25.37 -2.85 14.18
C ASN A 254 -23.98 -2.71 14.80
N LEU A 255 -23.70 -1.56 15.42
CA LEU A 255 -22.40 -1.26 16.04
C LEU A 255 -22.09 -2.10 17.29
N LEU A 256 -23.09 -2.75 17.90
CA LEU A 256 -22.90 -3.68 19.02
C LEU A 256 -22.97 -5.11 18.48
N PRO A 257 -21.85 -5.87 18.45
CA PRO A 257 -21.85 -7.23 17.97
C PRO A 257 -22.42 -8.19 19.02
N LYS A 258 -22.84 -9.37 18.57
CA LYS A 258 -23.24 -10.49 19.43
C LYS A 258 -22.00 -11.30 19.81
N TYR A 259 -21.87 -11.70 21.07
CA TYR A 259 -20.76 -12.58 21.47
C TYR A 259 -21.05 -14.05 21.16
N LEU A 260 -20.00 -14.77 20.76
CA LEU A 260 -19.98 -16.23 20.67
C LEU A 260 -19.53 -16.82 22.02
N LYS A 261 -20.00 -18.03 22.35
CA LYS A 261 -19.45 -18.79 23.49
C LYS A 261 -18.12 -19.41 23.08
N LEU A 262 -17.26 -19.72 24.06
CA LEU A 262 -15.95 -20.33 23.81
C LEU A 262 -16.06 -21.57 22.89
N ASN A 263 -16.95 -22.51 23.17
CA ASN A 263 -17.11 -23.72 22.33
C ASN A 263 -17.50 -23.45 20.87
N ASP A 264 -18.04 -22.27 20.56
CA ASP A 264 -18.52 -21.87 19.23
C ASP A 264 -17.44 -21.09 18.44
N LEU A 265 -16.24 -20.88 19.01
CA LEU A 265 -15.17 -20.11 18.38
C LEU A 265 -14.47 -20.84 17.22
N ILE A 266 -14.28 -20.14 16.10
CA ILE A 266 -13.46 -20.60 14.97
C ILE A 266 -11.98 -20.48 15.34
N ARG A 267 -11.28 -21.62 15.41
CA ARG A 267 -9.84 -21.76 15.71
C ARG A 267 -9.31 -22.99 14.96
N PRO A 268 -8.01 -23.06 14.64
CA PRO A 268 -7.41 -24.22 14.00
C PRO A 268 -7.70 -25.54 14.75
N ASP A 269 -7.66 -26.66 14.03
CA ASP A 269 -7.95 -27.96 14.61
C ASP A 269 -7.00 -28.30 15.77
N GLY A 270 -7.57 -28.74 16.89
CA GLY A 270 -6.84 -29.06 18.11
C GLY A 270 -6.49 -27.88 19.02
N TRP A 271 -6.70 -26.63 18.59
CA TRP A 271 -6.49 -25.45 19.44
C TRP A 271 -7.55 -25.32 20.54
N ALA A 272 -7.14 -24.79 21.68
CA ALA A 272 -8.03 -24.34 22.73
C ALA A 272 -8.92 -23.19 22.23
N LYS A 273 -10.21 -23.22 22.60
CA LYS A 273 -11.17 -22.23 22.15
C LYS A 273 -11.12 -20.97 23.03
N LYS A 274 -10.08 -20.17 22.84
CA LYS A 274 -9.76 -18.94 23.60
C LYS A 274 -10.00 -17.67 22.76
N ARG A 275 -10.35 -16.53 23.38
CA ARG A 275 -10.34 -15.20 22.71
C ARG A 275 -8.92 -14.68 22.61
N ILE A 276 -8.53 -14.25 21.43
CA ILE A 276 -7.18 -13.76 21.10
C ILE A 276 -7.25 -12.23 21.03
N ASP A 277 -6.34 -11.53 21.72
CA ASP A 277 -6.25 -10.07 21.65
C ASP A 277 -5.63 -9.66 20.31
N VAL A 278 -5.98 -8.48 19.79
CA VAL A 278 -5.45 -7.99 18.51
C VAL A 278 -5.29 -6.49 18.55
N THR A 279 -4.17 -6.00 18.04
CA THR A 279 -3.95 -4.56 17.82
C THR A 279 -4.10 -4.26 16.34
N VAL A 280 -5.05 -3.38 16.00
CA VAL A 280 -5.43 -3.05 14.63
C VAL A 280 -4.76 -1.74 14.21
N ILE A 281 -3.97 -1.80 13.13
CA ILE A 281 -3.33 -0.62 12.52
C ILE A 281 -4.03 -0.33 11.21
N THR A 282 -4.43 0.93 10.99
CA THR A 282 -5.21 1.29 9.82
C THR A 282 -4.82 2.63 9.19
N SER A 283 -5.33 2.86 7.98
CA SER A 283 -5.06 4.06 7.17
C SER A 283 -5.96 5.25 7.55
N GLY A 284 -5.52 6.47 7.25
CA GLY A 284 -6.35 7.67 7.40
C GLY A 284 -7.66 7.59 6.61
N ASN A 285 -7.63 7.02 5.40
CA ASN A 285 -8.84 6.78 4.59
C ASN A 285 -9.83 5.83 5.27
N PHE A 286 -9.36 4.82 6.01
CA PHE A 286 -10.25 3.89 6.72
C PHE A 286 -10.91 4.55 7.92
N ARG A 287 -10.15 5.37 8.68
CA ARG A 287 -10.71 6.24 9.73
C ARG A 287 -11.84 7.08 9.17
N ASP A 288 -11.63 7.72 8.01
CA ASP A 288 -12.59 8.67 7.45
C ASP A 288 -13.83 8.00 6.85
N LEU A 289 -13.66 6.90 6.12
CA LEU A 289 -14.75 6.23 5.38
C LEU A 289 -15.45 5.10 6.16
N TYR A 290 -14.73 4.43 7.07
CA TYR A 290 -15.21 3.27 7.84
C TYR A 290 -15.17 3.52 9.36
N SER A 291 -15.46 4.77 9.78
CA SER A 291 -15.51 5.14 11.20
C SER A 291 -16.49 4.29 12.02
N THR A 292 -17.60 3.87 11.42
CA THR A 292 -18.55 2.91 12.01
C THR A 292 -17.95 1.54 12.27
N GLN A 293 -17.03 1.06 11.43
CA GLN A 293 -16.37 -0.24 11.57
C GLN A 293 -15.29 -0.17 12.66
N ALA A 294 -14.60 0.96 12.82
CA ALA A 294 -13.74 1.20 13.96
C ALA A 294 -14.53 1.15 15.29
N ILE A 295 -15.72 1.76 15.34
CA ILE A 295 -16.61 1.71 16.52
C ILE A 295 -17.17 0.29 16.74
N LEU A 296 -17.49 -0.46 15.69
CA LEU A 296 -17.89 -1.86 15.79
C LEU A 296 -16.79 -2.73 16.42
N MET A 297 -15.54 -2.55 16.00
CA MET A 297 -14.38 -3.26 16.57
C MET A 297 -14.10 -2.80 18.01
N ASP A 298 -14.15 -1.51 18.33
CA ASP A 298 -14.01 -1.01 19.71
C ASP A 298 -15.10 -1.61 20.64
N ASN A 299 -16.36 -1.63 20.21
CA ASN A 299 -17.42 -2.32 20.95
C ASN A 299 -17.15 -3.84 21.06
N ALA A 300 -16.56 -4.49 20.04
CA ALA A 300 -16.16 -5.89 20.12
C ALA A 300 -15.12 -6.14 21.22
N PHE A 301 -14.10 -5.28 21.37
CA PHE A 301 -13.13 -5.37 22.48
C PHE A 301 -13.82 -5.17 23.84
N ARG A 302 -14.73 -4.18 23.96
CA ARG A 302 -15.46 -3.89 25.19
C ARG A 302 -16.37 -5.05 25.62
N VAL A 303 -17.08 -5.68 24.67
CA VAL A 303 -17.87 -6.89 24.93
C VAL A 303 -16.95 -8.07 25.26
N ALA A 304 -15.79 -8.21 24.61
CA ALA A 304 -14.81 -9.25 24.94
C ALA A 304 -14.28 -9.10 26.37
N LEU A 305 -13.97 -7.88 26.83
CA LEU A 305 -13.62 -7.63 28.24
C LEU A 305 -14.78 -7.99 29.19
N ALA A 306 -16.02 -7.61 28.84
CA ALA A 306 -17.20 -7.91 29.65
C ALA A 306 -17.39 -9.43 29.90
N ARG A 307 -16.98 -10.29 28.97
CA ARG A 307 -17.00 -11.76 29.14
C ARG A 307 -16.22 -12.27 30.35
N SER A 308 -15.27 -11.50 30.88
CA SER A 308 -14.47 -11.80 32.07
C SER A 308 -14.79 -10.93 33.29
N TYR A 309 -15.82 -10.07 33.21
CA TYR A 309 -16.18 -9.11 34.25
C TYR A 309 -16.29 -9.73 35.66
N MET A 310 -17.04 -10.83 35.80
CA MET A 310 -17.21 -11.52 37.10
C MET A 310 -15.91 -12.18 37.54
N TYR A 311 -15.14 -12.77 36.61
CA TYR A 311 -13.86 -13.39 36.94
C TYR A 311 -12.84 -12.38 37.48
N ILE A 312 -12.84 -11.14 36.97
CA ILE A 312 -11.98 -10.07 37.47
C ILE A 312 -12.41 -9.65 38.89
N LEU A 313 -13.70 -9.46 39.13
CA LEU A 313 -14.23 -9.03 40.44
C LEU A 313 -14.21 -10.13 41.52
N ASP A 314 -14.23 -11.41 41.12
CA ASP A 314 -14.07 -12.55 42.03
C ASP A 314 -12.59 -12.94 42.24
N ASN A 315 -11.63 -12.24 41.61
CA ASN A 315 -10.20 -12.53 41.73
C ASN A 315 -9.61 -11.91 43.01
N ASP A 316 -9.38 -12.75 44.02
CA ASP A 316 -8.79 -12.36 45.32
C ASP A 316 -7.46 -11.62 45.20
N GLU A 317 -6.59 -11.94 44.24
CA GLU A 317 -5.29 -11.27 44.10
C GLU A 317 -5.45 -9.82 43.63
N LEU A 318 -6.32 -9.60 42.63
CA LEU A 318 -6.63 -8.26 42.12
C LEU A 318 -7.43 -7.44 43.13
N MET A 319 -8.43 -8.03 43.78
CA MET A 319 -9.34 -7.32 44.70
C MET A 319 -8.77 -7.08 46.10
N ASN A 320 -7.68 -7.76 46.48
CA ASN A 320 -6.88 -7.39 47.65
C ASN A 320 -5.69 -6.47 47.31
N SER A 321 -5.48 -6.13 46.02
CA SER A 321 -4.38 -5.26 45.60
C SER A 321 -4.63 -3.77 45.94
N LYS A 322 -3.56 -2.96 45.88
CA LYS A 322 -3.66 -1.48 45.99
C LYS A 322 -4.57 -0.85 44.92
N TRP A 323 -4.82 -1.55 43.82
CA TRP A 323 -5.58 -1.07 42.67
C TRP A 323 -7.05 -1.53 42.64
N ALA A 324 -7.50 -2.36 43.60
CA ALA A 324 -8.83 -2.99 43.58
C ALA A 324 -9.98 -2.04 43.22
N LYS A 325 -10.07 -0.89 43.90
CA LYS A 325 -11.10 0.13 43.64
C LYS A 325 -11.00 0.77 42.26
N ASP A 326 -9.77 1.05 41.82
CA ASP A 326 -9.54 1.63 40.50
C ASP A 326 -9.89 0.62 39.39
N ILE A 327 -9.58 -0.67 39.59
CA ILE A 327 -9.96 -1.76 38.68
C ILE A 327 -11.48 -1.88 38.62
N GLU A 328 -12.17 -1.90 39.76
CA GLU A 328 -13.64 -1.97 39.83
C GLU A 328 -14.30 -0.76 39.12
N GLU A 329 -13.85 0.46 39.40
CA GLU A 329 -14.38 1.69 38.78
C GLU A 329 -14.10 1.72 37.26
N GLY A 330 -12.86 1.43 36.84
CA GLY A 330 -12.47 1.40 35.44
C GLY A 330 -13.20 0.32 34.63
N LEU A 331 -13.30 -0.90 35.19
CA LEU A 331 -14.01 -2.02 34.55
C LEU A 331 -15.50 -1.71 34.39
N ASN A 332 -16.13 -1.16 35.44
CA ASN A 332 -17.53 -0.73 35.39
C ASN A 332 -17.78 0.31 34.30
N GLN A 333 -16.87 1.28 34.11
CA GLN A 333 -16.99 2.26 33.03
C GLN A 333 -16.97 1.59 31.64
N ILE A 334 -15.97 0.72 31.37
CA ILE A 334 -15.85 0.08 30.06
C ILE A 334 -17.08 -0.81 29.79
N VAL A 335 -17.49 -1.61 30.75
CA VAL A 335 -18.62 -2.55 30.58
C VAL A 335 -19.98 -1.84 30.55
N ALA A 336 -20.14 -0.71 31.24
CA ALA A 336 -21.32 0.14 31.13
C ALA A 336 -21.47 0.79 29.73
N SER A 337 -20.36 1.05 29.02
CA SER A 337 -20.43 1.63 27.66
C SER A 337 -21.02 0.70 26.60
N VAL A 338 -21.15 -0.60 26.92
CA VAL A 338 -21.88 -1.63 26.16
C VAL A 338 -23.10 -2.15 26.94
N ASP A 339 -23.68 -1.34 27.82
CA ASP A 339 -24.89 -1.64 28.60
C ASP A 339 -24.82 -2.94 29.44
N TYR A 340 -23.62 -3.29 29.93
CA TYR A 340 -23.32 -4.58 30.58
C TYR A 340 -23.65 -5.81 29.73
N TYR A 341 -23.78 -5.65 28.41
CA TYR A 341 -23.97 -6.75 27.48
C TYR A 341 -22.74 -7.66 27.48
N GLY A 342 -22.97 -8.97 27.49
CA GLY A 342 -21.91 -9.97 27.47
C GLY A 342 -21.19 -10.18 28.81
N VAL A 343 -21.66 -9.62 29.94
CA VAL A 343 -21.07 -9.94 31.26
C VAL A 343 -20.94 -11.46 31.49
N GLY A 344 -19.77 -11.89 31.94
CA GLY A 344 -19.44 -13.31 32.15
C GLY A 344 -18.27 -13.53 33.12
N GLY A 345 -17.86 -14.79 33.26
CA GLY A 345 -16.76 -15.22 34.13
C GLY A 345 -15.69 -16.05 33.39
N GLU A 346 -15.41 -15.73 32.13
CA GLU A 346 -14.31 -16.35 31.37
C GLU A 346 -12.96 -15.94 32.00
N SER A 347 -12.07 -16.89 32.21
CA SER A 347 -10.78 -16.68 32.88
C SER A 347 -9.72 -16.02 31.96
N PHE A 348 -8.62 -15.54 32.54
CA PHE A 348 -7.50 -14.98 31.75
C PHE A 348 -6.83 -15.99 30.80
N GLU A 349 -6.98 -17.30 31.06
CA GLU A 349 -6.51 -18.36 30.16
C GLU A 349 -7.51 -18.66 29.03
N GLU A 350 -8.75 -18.16 29.11
CA GLU A 350 -9.78 -18.28 28.08
C GLU A 350 -9.95 -16.97 27.29
N ASN A 351 -9.55 -15.83 27.87
CA ASN A 351 -9.77 -14.50 27.33
C ASN A 351 -8.55 -13.58 27.50
N TYR A 352 -7.70 -13.52 26.49
CA TYR A 352 -6.48 -12.73 26.54
C TYR A 352 -6.73 -11.21 26.46
N VAL A 353 -7.86 -10.75 25.92
CA VAL A 353 -8.27 -9.33 25.95
C VAL A 353 -8.39 -8.86 27.40
N ALA A 354 -9.05 -9.64 28.25
CA ALA A 354 -9.20 -9.32 29.68
C ALA A 354 -7.87 -9.39 30.45
N LYS A 355 -7.01 -10.37 30.11
CA LYS A 355 -5.66 -10.52 30.67
C LYS A 355 -4.80 -9.29 30.39
N HIS A 356 -4.76 -8.84 29.13
CA HIS A 356 -3.99 -7.65 28.74
C HIS A 356 -4.61 -6.36 29.28
N TRP A 357 -5.93 -6.21 29.27
CA TRP A 357 -6.58 -5.02 29.83
C TRP A 357 -6.18 -4.78 31.29
N ILE A 358 -6.17 -5.81 32.15
CA ILE A 358 -5.71 -5.68 33.54
C ILE A 358 -4.24 -5.26 33.63
N ASN A 359 -3.36 -5.90 32.85
CA ASN A 359 -1.94 -5.61 32.84
C ASN A 359 -1.64 -4.18 32.34
N ASP A 360 -2.36 -3.72 31.32
CA ASP A 360 -2.21 -2.39 30.73
C ASP A 360 -2.82 -1.32 31.63
N PHE A 361 -3.99 -1.58 32.23
CA PHE A 361 -4.63 -0.70 33.20
C PHE A 361 -3.71 -0.44 34.40
N ILE A 362 -3.17 -1.50 35.01
CA ILE A 362 -2.23 -1.40 36.14
C ILE A 362 -0.99 -0.59 35.75
N TYR A 363 -0.44 -0.83 34.54
CA TYR A 363 0.70 -0.09 34.01
C TYR A 363 0.39 1.43 33.88
N TYR A 364 -0.74 1.81 33.30
CA TYR A 364 -1.14 3.21 33.18
C TYR A 364 -1.44 3.87 34.55
N LYS A 365 -2.02 3.11 35.49
CA LYS A 365 -2.21 3.56 36.89
C LYS A 365 -0.87 3.80 37.59
N GLU A 366 0.16 3.01 37.32
CA GLU A 366 1.51 3.22 37.85
C GLU A 366 2.23 4.42 37.23
N LEU A 367 1.91 4.77 35.97
CA LEU A 367 2.31 6.04 35.35
C LEU A 367 1.51 7.26 35.85
N GLY A 368 0.54 7.06 36.76
CA GLY A 368 -0.25 8.13 37.37
C GLY A 368 -1.46 8.58 36.55
N TYR A 369 -1.90 7.80 35.54
CA TYR A 369 -3.13 8.11 34.83
C TYR A 369 -4.34 8.00 35.78
N ASN A 370 -5.34 8.87 35.58
CA ASN A 370 -6.61 8.74 36.28
C ASN A 370 -7.35 7.47 35.81
N THR A 371 -8.26 6.96 36.65
CA THR A 371 -8.91 5.66 36.47
C THR A 371 -9.69 5.56 35.16
N THR A 372 -10.51 6.56 34.85
CA THR A 372 -11.26 6.66 33.60
C THR A 372 -10.36 6.59 32.36
N TYR A 373 -9.27 7.35 32.35
CA TYR A 373 -8.36 7.41 31.21
C TYR A 373 -7.49 6.15 31.09
N ALA A 374 -7.01 5.60 32.22
CA ALA A 374 -6.29 4.34 32.25
C ALA A 374 -7.14 3.17 31.71
N ALA A 375 -8.43 3.12 32.04
CA ALA A 375 -9.37 2.11 31.55
C ALA A 375 -9.57 2.18 30.03
N GLU A 376 -9.70 3.38 29.48
CA GLU A 376 -9.89 3.63 28.04
C GLU A 376 -8.60 3.38 27.24
N CYS A 377 -7.45 3.81 27.75
CA CYS A 377 -6.13 3.47 27.20
C CYS A 377 -5.88 1.96 27.20
N ALA A 378 -6.34 1.24 28.22
CA ALA A 378 -6.16 -0.21 28.35
C ALA A 378 -7.04 -1.02 27.39
N ILE A 379 -8.24 -0.54 27.03
CA ILE A 379 -9.13 -1.24 26.07
C ILE A 379 -8.89 -0.81 24.62
N THR A 380 -8.29 0.35 24.39
CA THR A 380 -8.00 0.84 23.04
C THR A 380 -7.00 -0.08 22.33
N ARG A 381 -7.34 -0.44 21.09
CA ARG A 381 -6.59 -1.37 20.25
C ARG A 381 -6.51 -0.95 18.78
N ILE A 382 -7.10 0.18 18.39
CA ILE A 382 -7.16 0.64 16.99
C ILE A 382 -6.37 1.95 16.86
N PHE A 383 -5.42 1.97 15.93
CA PHE A 383 -4.48 3.07 15.72
C PHE A 383 -4.37 3.44 14.23
N ALA A 384 -4.19 4.73 13.94
CA ALA A 384 -4.09 5.26 12.56
C ALA A 384 -3.31 6.61 12.54
N PRO A 385 -3.02 7.18 11.35
CA PRO A 385 -2.47 8.53 11.23
C PRO A 385 -3.33 9.61 11.93
N PRO A 386 -2.78 10.81 12.18
CA PRO A 386 -3.49 11.90 12.87
C PRO A 386 -4.72 12.34 12.08
N ASN A 387 -5.77 12.80 12.77
CA ASN A 387 -7.01 13.23 12.11
C ASN A 387 -6.74 14.36 11.09
N GLY A 388 -7.23 14.20 9.86
CA GLY A 388 -6.96 15.10 8.73
C GLY A 388 -5.65 14.82 7.96
N ASP A 389 -4.86 13.82 8.38
CA ASP A 389 -3.58 13.44 7.78
C ASP A 389 -3.55 11.94 7.41
N TYR A 390 -2.60 11.53 6.56
CA TYR A 390 -2.53 10.24 5.86
C TYR A 390 -1.08 9.76 5.68
N GLY A 391 -0.88 8.44 5.57
CA GLY A 391 0.46 7.84 5.44
C GLY A 391 1.20 7.75 6.77
N ALA A 392 2.03 6.72 6.93
CA ALA A 392 2.94 6.58 8.05
C ALA A 392 4.21 7.42 7.89
N GLY A 393 4.49 7.95 6.70
CA GLY A 393 5.55 8.94 6.42
C GLY A 393 6.96 8.35 6.30
N ILE A 394 7.10 7.05 6.50
CA ILE A 394 8.35 6.29 6.36
C ILE A 394 8.85 6.28 4.92
N ALA A 395 7.98 6.21 3.92
CA ALA A 395 8.39 6.30 2.50
C ALA A 395 9.16 7.60 2.20
N LYS A 396 8.67 8.74 2.72
CA LYS A 396 9.37 10.02 2.58
C LYS A 396 10.61 10.12 3.47
N SER A 397 10.61 9.52 4.66
CA SER A 397 11.81 9.47 5.50
C SER A 397 12.92 8.61 4.88
N VAL A 398 12.59 7.48 4.25
CA VAL A 398 13.54 6.63 3.50
C VAL A 398 14.15 7.39 2.34
N SER A 399 13.35 8.12 1.55
CA SER A 399 13.89 8.88 0.42
C SER A 399 14.85 9.99 0.87
N LEU A 400 14.67 10.50 2.09
CA LEU A 400 15.52 11.46 2.79
C LEU A 400 16.54 10.78 3.74
N SER A 401 17.26 9.73 3.30
CA SER A 401 18.14 8.91 4.17
C SER A 401 19.15 9.70 5.01
N TRP A 402 19.60 10.87 4.55
CA TRP A 402 20.54 11.75 5.25
C TRP A 402 19.93 12.57 6.41
N THR A 403 18.64 12.39 6.71
CA THR A 403 17.93 13.14 7.77
C THR A 403 17.81 12.39 9.10
N TRP A 404 18.19 11.11 9.13
CA TRP A 404 18.19 10.24 10.30
C TRP A 404 19.52 9.47 10.39
N ASN A 405 19.86 8.97 11.58
CA ASN A 405 21.14 8.27 11.84
C ASN A 405 20.99 6.74 11.83
N ASP A 406 19.83 6.23 12.25
CA ASP A 406 19.51 4.81 12.33
C ASP A 406 17.99 4.58 12.23
N THR A 407 17.59 3.31 12.17
CA THR A 407 16.18 2.90 12.10
C THR A 407 15.39 3.12 13.39
N ASP A 408 16.04 3.36 14.53
CA ASP A 408 15.35 3.62 15.80
C ASP A 408 14.75 5.04 15.79
N GLU A 409 15.43 6.01 15.17
CA GLU A 409 14.85 7.34 14.90
C GLU A 409 13.60 7.26 13.99
N LEU A 410 13.59 6.36 13.01
CA LEU A 410 12.42 6.10 12.17
C LEU A 410 11.29 5.38 12.93
N ALA A 411 11.62 4.46 13.84
CA ALA A 411 10.65 3.78 14.69
C ALA A 411 9.97 4.74 15.68
N ASP A 412 10.73 5.65 16.29
CA ASP A 412 10.18 6.71 17.17
C ASP A 412 9.28 7.68 16.38
N PHE A 413 9.66 8.05 15.15
CA PHE A 413 8.81 8.81 14.24
C PHE A 413 7.50 8.07 13.91
N TYR A 414 7.57 6.77 13.60
CA TYR A 414 6.37 5.95 13.34
C TYR A 414 5.46 5.88 14.58
N LEU A 415 6.00 5.66 15.78
CA LEU A 415 5.24 5.69 17.03
C LEU A 415 4.55 7.04 17.23
N GLY A 416 5.26 8.14 16.99
CA GLY A 416 4.73 9.50 17.07
C GLY A 416 3.59 9.77 16.08
N ARG A 417 3.75 9.32 14.83
CA ARG A 417 2.81 9.60 13.74
C ARG A 417 1.61 8.65 13.73
N MET A 418 1.78 7.37 14.00
CA MET A 418 0.72 6.35 13.94
C MET A 418 0.05 6.09 15.28
N GLY A 419 0.62 6.54 16.39
CA GLY A 419 0.10 6.34 17.75
C GLY A 419 -1.11 7.18 18.14
N ASN A 420 -2.08 7.35 17.24
CA ASN A 420 -3.34 8.06 17.54
C ASN A 420 -4.45 7.05 17.81
N MET A 421 -5.12 7.21 18.94
CA MET A 421 -6.17 6.32 19.43
C MET A 421 -7.49 6.55 18.70
N TYR A 422 -8.11 5.47 18.21
CA TYR A 422 -9.45 5.48 17.64
C TYR A 422 -10.37 4.49 18.37
N SER A 423 -11.33 5.04 19.10
CA SER A 423 -12.35 4.32 19.85
C SER A 423 -13.66 5.11 19.83
N ARG A 424 -14.72 4.58 20.46
CA ARG A 424 -15.99 5.28 20.59
C ARG A 424 -15.91 6.60 21.36
N PHE A 425 -14.89 6.78 22.20
CA PHE A 425 -14.73 7.96 23.07
C PHE A 425 -13.51 8.84 22.74
N TYR A 426 -12.51 8.29 22.03
CA TYR A 426 -11.30 8.99 21.64
C TYR A 426 -11.10 8.87 20.13
N TRP A 427 -11.12 9.99 19.41
CA TRP A 427 -11.06 9.99 17.94
C TRP A 427 -9.86 10.80 17.43
N GLY A 428 -8.71 10.12 17.33
CA GLY A 428 -7.45 10.71 16.90
C GLY A 428 -6.65 11.36 18.03
N GLU A 429 -6.82 10.91 19.28
CA GLU A 429 -5.97 11.38 20.38
C GLU A 429 -4.58 10.75 20.29
N THR A 430 -3.54 11.58 20.09
CA THR A 430 -2.14 11.14 19.98
C THR A 430 -1.60 10.67 21.34
N ASN A 431 -1.35 9.36 21.48
CA ASN A 431 -0.67 8.77 22.63
C ASN A 431 0.29 7.64 22.20
N PRO A 432 1.53 7.98 21.77
CA PRO A 432 2.54 7.01 21.33
C PRO A 432 2.95 6.00 22.41
N LEU A 433 2.82 6.35 23.69
CA LEU A 433 3.10 5.44 24.80
C LEU A 433 2.06 4.32 24.87
N VAL A 434 0.77 4.65 24.72
CA VAL A 434 -0.31 3.66 24.64
C VAL A 434 -0.15 2.80 23.39
N PHE A 435 0.28 3.38 22.27
CA PHE A 435 0.55 2.62 21.05
C PHE A 435 1.73 1.65 21.19
N ALA A 436 2.88 2.11 21.69
CA ALA A 436 4.03 1.24 21.97
C ALA A 436 3.66 0.12 22.96
N ARG A 437 2.84 0.43 23.97
CA ARG A 437 2.33 -0.58 24.92
C ARG A 437 1.38 -1.57 24.24
N ALA A 438 0.59 -1.15 23.26
CA ALA A 438 -0.25 -2.03 22.44
C ALA A 438 0.59 -2.91 21.49
N LEU A 439 1.78 -2.51 21.06
CA LEU A 439 2.70 -3.36 20.28
C LEU A 439 3.57 -4.31 21.12
N ASN A 440 3.70 -4.05 22.42
CA ASN A 440 4.55 -4.81 23.33
C ASN A 440 4.08 -6.26 23.53
N ASN A 441 5.05 -7.17 23.76
CA ASN A 441 4.90 -8.61 23.90
C ASN A 441 4.17 -9.29 22.72
N THR A 442 4.30 -8.74 21.51
CA THR A 442 3.60 -9.24 20.31
C THR A 442 4.61 -9.45 19.19
N ASN A 443 4.74 -10.69 18.71
CA ASN A 443 5.76 -11.07 17.71
C ASN A 443 5.18 -11.34 16.32
N ASP A 444 3.86 -11.29 16.15
CA ASP A 444 3.19 -11.71 14.92
C ASP A 444 2.40 -10.54 14.31
N LEU A 445 2.75 -10.18 13.08
CA LEU A 445 2.11 -9.16 12.27
C LEU A 445 1.43 -9.81 11.06
N ILE A 446 0.12 -9.66 10.97
CA ILE A 446 -0.70 -10.11 9.85
C ILE A 446 -1.12 -8.90 9.02
N VAL A 447 -0.72 -8.88 7.75
CA VAL A 447 -1.18 -7.90 6.75
C VAL A 447 -1.78 -8.66 5.57
N SER A 448 -2.20 -7.96 4.51
CA SER A 448 -2.92 -8.63 3.43
C SER A 448 -2.75 -8.01 2.05
N ARG A 449 -3.19 -8.75 1.03
CA ARG A 449 -3.26 -8.34 -0.37
C ARG A 449 -4.50 -8.97 -1.02
N ASN A 450 -5.49 -8.14 -1.34
CA ASN A 450 -6.79 -8.56 -1.86
C ASN A 450 -7.04 -8.32 -3.36
N THR A 451 -5.98 -8.07 -4.13
CA THR A 451 -6.05 -7.75 -5.57
C THR A 451 -4.91 -8.41 -6.33
N ASN A 452 -5.09 -8.54 -7.65
CA ASN A 452 -4.10 -9.12 -8.56
C ASN A 452 -3.29 -8.05 -9.30
N VAL A 453 -3.69 -6.77 -9.26
CA VAL A 453 -3.09 -5.71 -10.11
C VAL A 453 -1.73 -5.22 -9.59
N TYR A 454 -1.62 -4.84 -8.31
CA TYR A 454 -0.36 -4.48 -7.64
C TYR A 454 0.11 -5.59 -6.70
N GLY A 455 1.41 -5.64 -6.41
CA GLY A 455 2.03 -6.52 -5.43
C GLY A 455 2.36 -5.86 -4.09
N VAL A 456 3.23 -6.47 -3.29
CA VAL A 456 3.74 -5.96 -2.01
C VAL A 456 5.02 -5.11 -2.17
N LEU A 457 5.69 -5.21 -3.32
CA LEU A 457 6.86 -4.41 -3.72
C LEU A 457 6.50 -3.36 -4.81
N ASP A 458 5.26 -3.37 -5.27
CA ASP A 458 4.75 -2.54 -6.37
C ASP A 458 4.30 -1.13 -5.93
N ASN A 459 4.12 -0.92 -4.63
CA ASN A 459 3.82 0.38 -4.05
C ASN A 459 4.55 0.63 -2.73
N ASP A 460 4.72 1.91 -2.46
CA ASP A 460 5.37 2.49 -1.31
C ASP A 460 4.53 2.35 -0.02
N ASP A 461 3.19 2.42 -0.11
CA ASP A 461 2.28 2.24 1.03
C ASP A 461 2.56 0.94 1.81
N PHE A 462 2.92 -0.16 1.12
CA PHE A 462 3.24 -1.45 1.74
C PHE A 462 4.41 -1.36 2.73
N PHE A 463 5.53 -0.72 2.34
CA PHE A 463 6.67 -0.57 3.25
C PHE A 463 6.50 0.65 4.18
N ASP A 464 5.78 1.69 3.75
CA ASP A 464 5.44 2.86 4.56
C ASP A 464 4.68 2.45 5.84
N TYR A 465 3.55 1.77 5.67
CA TYR A 465 2.72 1.31 6.78
C TYR A 465 3.29 0.05 7.43
N TRP A 466 3.52 -1.03 6.67
CA TRP A 466 3.75 -2.35 7.25
C TRP A 466 5.23 -2.66 7.47
N GLY A 467 6.11 -2.17 6.60
CA GLY A 467 7.54 -2.12 6.86
C GLY A 467 7.84 -1.25 8.09
N GLY A 468 7.31 -0.01 8.12
CA GLY A 468 7.40 0.90 9.26
C GLY A 468 6.90 0.28 10.57
N LEU A 469 5.77 -0.43 10.53
CA LEU A 469 5.23 -1.18 11.67
C LEU A 469 6.15 -2.33 12.12
N SER A 470 6.67 -3.12 11.17
CA SER A 470 7.62 -4.21 11.45
C SER A 470 8.87 -3.71 12.19
N MET A 471 9.48 -2.64 11.66
CA MET A 471 10.62 -1.95 12.27
C MET A 471 10.28 -1.40 13.66
N THR A 472 9.10 -0.82 13.82
CA THR A 472 8.62 -0.29 15.11
C THR A 472 8.38 -1.39 16.14
N MET A 473 7.80 -2.52 15.73
CA MET A 473 7.65 -3.70 16.60
C MET A 473 9.01 -4.27 17.00
N ALA A 474 10.01 -4.24 16.12
CA ALA A 474 11.37 -4.65 16.44
C ALA A 474 12.03 -3.72 17.47
N TYR A 475 11.86 -2.40 17.33
CA TYR A 475 12.31 -1.41 18.30
C TYR A 475 11.64 -1.58 19.68
N VAL A 476 10.32 -1.81 19.71
CA VAL A 476 9.55 -1.99 20.96
C VAL A 476 9.87 -3.31 21.67
N ASN A 477 9.99 -4.43 20.95
CA ASN A 477 10.13 -5.77 21.54
C ASN A 477 11.59 -6.28 21.59
N GLY A 478 12.51 -5.66 20.86
CA GLY A 478 13.92 -6.09 20.74
C GLY A 478 14.15 -7.23 19.75
N ASN A 479 13.13 -7.65 18.99
CA ASN A 479 13.25 -8.65 17.93
C ASN A 479 12.33 -8.35 16.74
N THR A 480 12.80 -8.62 15.52
CA THR A 480 12.00 -8.62 14.29
C THR A 480 10.74 -9.48 14.47
N PRO A 481 9.53 -9.00 14.12
CA PRO A 481 8.32 -9.81 14.18
C PRO A 481 8.24 -10.79 12.99
N ASN A 482 7.53 -11.91 13.16
CA ASN A 482 7.00 -12.68 12.06
C ASN A 482 6.01 -11.79 11.29
N MET A 483 6.15 -11.70 9.96
CA MET A 483 5.26 -10.87 9.14
C MET A 483 4.68 -11.72 8.01
N ASN A 484 3.38 -12.00 8.10
CA ASN A 484 2.65 -12.82 7.14
C ASN A 484 1.63 -11.97 6.35
N VAL A 485 1.47 -12.31 5.07
CA VAL A 485 0.54 -11.68 4.13
C VAL A 485 -0.58 -12.66 3.80
N LEU A 486 -1.82 -12.29 4.13
CA LEU A 486 -3.02 -12.97 3.64
C LEU A 486 -3.20 -12.61 2.15
N MET A 487 -3.00 -13.60 1.28
CA MET A 487 -3.10 -13.46 -0.17
C MET A 487 -4.47 -13.97 -0.62
N TYR A 488 -5.40 -13.05 -0.90
CA TYR A 488 -6.81 -13.39 -1.18
C TYR A 488 -7.42 -12.64 -2.37
N GLY A 489 -6.58 -12.08 -3.26
CA GLY A 489 -6.98 -11.55 -4.56
C GLY A 489 -7.66 -12.57 -5.50
N ASN A 490 -7.55 -13.87 -5.21
CA ASN A 490 -8.48 -14.89 -5.68
C ASN A 490 -9.24 -15.45 -4.47
N LYS A 491 -10.49 -15.01 -4.30
CA LYS A 491 -11.32 -15.36 -3.13
C LYS A 491 -11.56 -16.86 -2.99
N ASN A 492 -11.49 -17.63 -4.09
CA ASN A 492 -11.72 -19.08 -4.10
C ASN A 492 -10.51 -19.92 -3.64
N THR A 493 -9.29 -19.35 -3.68
CA THR A 493 -8.06 -20.04 -3.25
C THR A 493 -7.13 -19.12 -2.46
N PRO A 494 -7.57 -18.60 -1.30
CA PRO A 494 -6.73 -17.77 -0.44
C PRO A 494 -5.62 -18.60 0.23
N TYR A 495 -4.51 -17.94 0.57
CA TYR A 495 -3.39 -18.55 1.29
C TYR A 495 -2.63 -17.52 2.14
N THR A 496 -1.84 -17.98 3.11
CA THR A 496 -0.88 -17.13 3.84
C THR A 496 0.55 -17.37 3.34
N THR A 497 1.41 -16.37 3.41
CA THR A 497 2.84 -16.47 3.05
C THR A 497 3.64 -15.42 3.81
N SER A 498 4.93 -15.64 4.08
CA SER A 498 5.74 -14.59 4.75
C SER A 498 6.04 -13.43 3.80
N ILE A 499 6.30 -12.24 4.33
CA ILE A 499 6.61 -11.06 3.51
C ILE A 499 7.87 -11.27 2.66
N GLU A 500 8.87 -11.99 3.19
CA GLU A 500 10.10 -12.35 2.48
C GLU A 500 9.81 -13.25 1.26
N GLN A 501 8.85 -14.19 1.41
CA GLN A 501 8.40 -15.05 0.31
C GLN A 501 7.57 -14.27 -0.71
N ALA A 502 6.71 -13.34 -0.27
CA ALA A 502 5.91 -12.50 -1.16
C ALA A 502 6.80 -11.61 -2.04
N ILE A 503 7.73 -10.87 -1.43
CA ILE A 503 8.72 -10.01 -2.12
C ILE A 503 9.56 -10.83 -3.10
N ALA A 504 10.13 -11.97 -2.65
CA ALA A 504 10.94 -12.82 -3.52
C ALA A 504 10.14 -13.40 -4.71
N LYS A 505 8.86 -13.75 -4.50
CA LYS A 505 7.97 -14.23 -5.57
C LYS A 505 7.71 -13.13 -6.59
N GLU A 506 7.42 -11.92 -6.13
CA GLU A 506 7.09 -10.77 -6.97
C GLU A 506 8.28 -10.30 -7.81
N ILE A 507 9.48 -10.25 -7.24
CA ILE A 507 10.71 -9.98 -7.99
C ILE A 507 10.85 -10.99 -9.13
N ILE A 508 10.67 -12.29 -8.87
CA ILE A 508 10.80 -13.34 -9.89
C ILE A 508 9.70 -13.25 -10.97
N THR A 509 8.48 -12.81 -10.64
CA THR A 509 7.35 -12.78 -11.59
C THR A 509 7.21 -11.46 -12.35
N ARG A 510 7.70 -10.34 -11.79
CA ARG A 510 7.68 -8.99 -12.39
C ARG A 510 9.10 -8.53 -12.75
N TYR A 511 9.87 -8.08 -11.76
CA TYR A 511 11.04 -7.24 -11.98
C TYR A 511 12.26 -7.98 -12.56
N SER A 512 12.34 -9.30 -12.38
CA SER A 512 13.34 -10.17 -13.01
C SER A 512 12.80 -10.90 -14.25
N ASN A 513 11.54 -10.69 -14.63
CA ASN A 513 10.86 -11.44 -15.69
C ASN A 513 10.98 -10.70 -17.04
N PRO A 514 11.64 -11.29 -18.07
CA PRO A 514 11.80 -10.64 -19.37
C PRO A 514 10.48 -10.34 -20.09
N ASP A 515 9.39 -11.07 -19.83
CA ASP A 515 8.08 -10.79 -20.45
C ASP A 515 7.43 -9.53 -19.86
N TRP A 516 7.57 -9.31 -18.55
CA TRP A 516 7.14 -8.09 -17.86
C TRP A 516 7.99 -6.88 -18.27
N ILE A 517 9.32 -7.06 -18.29
CA ILE A 517 10.25 -6.01 -18.72
C ILE A 517 9.96 -5.60 -20.17
N SER A 518 9.78 -6.56 -21.08
CA SER A 518 9.41 -6.29 -22.48
C SER A 518 8.06 -5.60 -22.63
N GLY A 519 7.12 -5.87 -21.70
CA GLY A 519 5.87 -5.14 -21.56
C GLY A 519 6.11 -3.67 -21.20
N MET A 520 6.77 -3.40 -20.08
CA MET A 520 7.15 -2.04 -19.65
C MET A 520 7.98 -1.27 -20.69
N MET A 521 8.81 -1.96 -21.48
CA MET A 521 9.59 -1.33 -22.55
C MET A 521 8.74 -0.71 -23.65
N GLN A 522 7.52 -1.22 -23.89
CA GLN A 522 6.57 -0.65 -24.86
C GLN A 522 5.92 0.65 -24.35
N GLU A 523 5.90 0.87 -23.03
CA GLU A 523 5.34 2.06 -22.37
C GLU A 523 6.30 3.26 -22.34
N GLY A 524 7.51 3.10 -22.89
CA GLY A 524 8.54 4.14 -22.96
C GLY A 524 8.85 4.75 -21.58
N TYR A 525 8.73 6.07 -21.48
CA TYR A 525 9.05 6.80 -20.25
C TYR A 525 8.23 6.35 -19.04
N SER A 526 6.97 5.97 -19.22
CA SER A 526 6.10 5.53 -18.13
C SER A 526 6.58 4.19 -17.55
N GLY A 527 6.98 3.25 -18.40
CA GLY A 527 7.58 1.98 -17.98
C GLY A 527 8.96 2.16 -17.35
N ALA A 528 9.78 3.07 -17.89
CA ALA A 528 11.09 3.41 -17.32
C ALA A 528 10.95 4.01 -15.91
N ARG A 529 10.00 4.95 -15.73
CA ARG A 529 9.64 5.50 -14.41
C ARG A 529 9.11 4.42 -13.46
N TYR A 530 8.39 3.41 -13.95
CA TYR A 530 7.93 2.30 -13.10
C TYR A 530 9.10 1.50 -12.50
N ILE A 531 10.09 1.15 -13.33
CA ILE A 531 11.30 0.43 -12.89
C ILE A 531 12.08 1.26 -11.85
N SER A 532 12.25 2.56 -12.10
CA SER A 532 12.98 3.48 -11.21
C SER A 532 12.21 3.78 -9.92
N ASN A 533 11.01 4.35 -10.03
CA ASN A 533 10.30 5.01 -8.94
C ASN A 533 9.32 4.12 -8.19
N LYS A 534 9.00 2.92 -8.72
CA LYS A 534 8.37 1.85 -7.94
C LYS A 534 9.43 0.82 -7.59
N PHE A 535 9.72 -0.13 -8.47
CA PHE A 535 10.56 -1.29 -8.13
C PHE A 535 11.85 -0.96 -7.35
N LEU A 536 12.78 -0.17 -7.90
CA LEU A 536 14.08 0.04 -7.24
C LEU A 536 13.98 0.91 -5.98
N THR A 537 13.11 1.92 -5.98
CA THR A 537 12.87 2.77 -4.80
C THR A 537 12.17 2.00 -3.68
N ASP A 538 11.16 1.20 -4.00
CA ASP A 538 10.40 0.40 -3.04
C ASP A 538 11.27 -0.77 -2.52
N LEU A 539 12.23 -1.28 -3.32
CA LEU A 539 13.24 -2.24 -2.88
C LEU A 539 14.22 -1.63 -1.86
N LEU A 540 14.56 -0.34 -1.99
CA LEU A 540 15.31 0.40 -0.97
C LEU A 540 14.44 0.61 0.29
N GLY A 541 13.16 0.97 0.11
CA GLY A 541 12.17 1.05 1.20
C GLY A 541 12.12 -0.21 2.06
N TRP A 542 11.91 -1.36 1.42
CA TRP A 542 11.94 -2.65 2.09
C TRP A 542 13.31 -3.01 2.67
N SER A 543 14.43 -2.59 2.04
CA SER A 543 15.77 -2.80 2.60
C SER A 543 15.99 -2.06 3.91
N VAL A 544 15.45 -0.83 4.04
CA VAL A 544 15.52 -0.04 5.28
C VAL A 544 14.60 -0.62 6.35
N THR A 545 13.32 -0.86 6.02
CA THR A 545 12.30 -1.22 7.02
C THR A 545 12.24 -2.71 7.38
N ARG A 546 12.77 -3.58 6.51
CA ARG A 546 12.75 -5.04 6.64
C ARG A 546 13.99 -5.64 5.95
N PRO A 547 15.22 -5.36 6.43
CA PRO A 547 16.46 -5.81 5.77
C PRO A 547 16.54 -7.34 5.57
N GLU A 548 15.88 -8.13 6.42
CA GLU A 548 15.81 -9.60 6.26
C GLU A 548 15.00 -10.05 5.03
N ALA A 549 14.11 -9.20 4.49
CA ALA A 549 13.33 -9.49 3.28
C ALA A 549 14.04 -9.14 1.98
N VAL A 550 15.09 -8.30 2.02
CA VAL A 550 15.85 -7.91 0.83
C VAL A 550 17.28 -8.44 0.91
N SER A 551 17.53 -9.54 0.22
CA SER A 551 18.87 -10.15 0.12
C SER A 551 19.75 -9.44 -0.91
N ASN A 552 21.08 -9.46 -0.74
CA ASN A 552 22.04 -8.96 -1.73
C ASN A 552 21.78 -9.50 -3.14
N TYR A 553 21.37 -10.77 -3.27
CA TYR A 553 21.04 -11.38 -4.56
C TYR A 553 19.95 -10.62 -5.32
N MET A 554 18.99 -9.99 -4.64
CA MET A 554 17.94 -9.20 -5.30
C MET A 554 18.50 -7.92 -5.92
N TRP A 555 19.45 -7.26 -5.25
CA TRP A 555 20.18 -6.12 -5.79
C TRP A 555 21.15 -6.52 -6.90
N ASP A 556 21.87 -7.64 -6.74
CA ASP A 556 22.76 -8.19 -7.78
C ASP A 556 21.97 -8.61 -9.04
N ASP A 557 20.76 -9.15 -8.87
CA ASP A 557 19.87 -9.49 -9.99
C ASP A 557 19.30 -8.25 -10.66
N ALA A 558 18.90 -7.23 -9.90
CA ALA A 558 18.47 -5.94 -10.45
C ALA A 558 19.59 -5.25 -11.25
N TYR A 559 20.82 -5.26 -10.74
CA TYR A 559 22.01 -4.79 -11.47
C TYR A 559 22.21 -5.59 -12.76
N GLY A 560 22.21 -6.93 -12.66
CA GLY A 560 22.34 -7.83 -13.80
C GLY A 560 21.30 -7.56 -14.88
N VAL A 561 20.03 -7.44 -14.50
CA VAL A 561 18.91 -7.22 -15.43
C VAL A 561 18.97 -5.83 -16.06
N TYR A 562 18.98 -4.75 -15.27
CA TYR A 562 18.72 -3.40 -15.78
C TYR A 562 19.97 -2.65 -16.25
N PHE A 563 21.15 -2.99 -15.73
CA PHE A 563 22.41 -2.30 -16.08
C PHE A 563 23.25 -3.13 -17.05
N ASN A 564 23.33 -4.44 -16.83
CA ASN A 564 24.12 -5.36 -17.66
C ASN A 564 23.32 -6.13 -18.73
N ASP A 565 22.00 -5.89 -18.85
CA ASP A 565 21.10 -6.56 -19.81
C ASP A 565 21.31 -8.09 -19.82
N LYS A 566 21.23 -8.72 -18.64
CA LYS A 566 21.39 -10.16 -18.39
C LYS A 566 20.66 -11.08 -19.38
N TYR A 567 19.56 -10.61 -20.00
CA TYR A 567 18.77 -11.36 -20.96
C TYR A 567 19.05 -11.03 -22.44
N GLY A 568 19.83 -9.97 -22.73
CA GLY A 568 20.10 -9.52 -24.10
C GLY A 568 18.86 -8.97 -24.80
N ILE A 569 17.94 -8.34 -24.06
CA ILE A 569 16.68 -7.78 -24.57
C ILE A 569 16.78 -6.28 -24.88
N GLY A 570 17.93 -5.65 -24.61
CA GLY A 570 18.20 -4.24 -24.85
C GLY A 570 17.68 -3.31 -23.75
N VAL A 571 17.35 -3.81 -22.56
CA VAL A 571 16.74 -2.98 -21.48
C VAL A 571 17.69 -1.88 -20.98
N SER A 572 18.98 -2.18 -20.84
CA SER A 572 20.00 -1.19 -20.42
C SER A 572 20.15 -0.05 -21.44
N ASP A 573 20.23 -0.39 -22.72
CA ASP A 573 20.28 0.59 -23.81
C ASP A 573 19.00 1.40 -23.88
N TRP A 574 17.82 0.75 -23.82
CA TRP A 574 16.52 1.41 -23.83
C TRP A 574 16.33 2.38 -22.65
N LEU A 575 16.77 2.01 -21.45
CA LEU A 575 16.77 2.90 -20.29
C LEU A 575 17.64 4.14 -20.52
N LYS A 576 18.71 4.05 -21.30
CA LYS A 576 19.59 5.17 -21.66
C LYS A 576 19.09 6.00 -22.86
N THR A 577 17.94 5.67 -23.47
CA THR A 577 17.40 6.43 -24.61
C THR A 577 16.42 7.54 -24.22
N GLY A 578 16.60 8.72 -24.81
CA GLY A 578 15.65 9.84 -24.70
C GLY A 578 15.30 10.19 -23.25
N ASN A 579 14.01 10.36 -22.96
CA ASN A 579 13.56 10.71 -21.61
C ASN A 579 13.68 9.55 -20.60
N ASN A 580 13.83 8.30 -21.04
CA ASN A 580 14.02 7.16 -20.13
C ASN A 580 15.30 7.33 -19.30
N ASN A 581 16.29 8.07 -19.82
CA ASN A 581 17.58 8.27 -19.17
C ASN A 581 17.45 8.96 -17.80
N TYR A 582 16.42 9.78 -17.56
CA TYR A 582 16.18 10.34 -16.22
C TYR A 582 15.81 9.26 -15.19
N ALA A 583 15.04 8.25 -15.61
CA ALA A 583 14.76 7.08 -14.80
C ALA A 583 16.02 6.21 -14.63
N PHE A 584 16.88 6.07 -15.66
CA PHE A 584 18.17 5.39 -15.51
C PHE A 584 19.09 6.06 -14.48
N ILE A 585 19.23 7.39 -14.54
CA ILE A 585 20.03 8.17 -13.57
C ILE A 585 19.49 7.99 -12.15
N SER A 586 18.16 8.04 -11.98
CA SER A 586 17.49 7.82 -10.70
C SER A 586 17.70 6.40 -10.17
N SER A 587 17.48 5.37 -11.00
CA SER A 587 17.76 3.96 -10.70
C SER A 587 19.19 3.74 -10.21
N ALA A 588 20.17 4.32 -10.91
CA ALA A 588 21.57 4.19 -10.54
C ALA A 588 21.88 4.91 -9.20
N GLY A 589 21.30 6.09 -8.98
CA GLY A 589 21.38 6.82 -7.71
C GLY A 589 20.77 6.05 -6.53
N THR A 590 19.63 5.39 -6.72
CA THR A 590 19.01 4.51 -5.72
C THR A 590 19.89 3.31 -5.39
N MET A 591 20.51 2.66 -6.39
CA MET A 591 21.41 1.53 -6.16
C MET A 591 22.74 1.94 -5.52
N LEU A 592 23.30 3.09 -5.91
CA LEU A 592 24.46 3.70 -5.23
C LEU A 592 24.12 4.07 -3.78
N THR A 593 22.90 4.54 -3.50
CA THR A 593 22.41 4.78 -2.13
C THR A 593 22.31 3.46 -1.35
N ALA A 594 21.72 2.41 -1.93
CA ALA A 594 21.67 1.09 -1.29
C ALA A 594 23.07 0.54 -0.96
N ALA A 595 24.06 0.77 -1.82
CA ALA A 595 25.45 0.39 -1.57
C ALA A 595 26.14 1.26 -0.50
N TYR A 596 25.95 2.59 -0.55
CA TYR A 596 26.50 3.55 0.41
C TYR A 596 26.01 3.31 1.84
N GLU A 597 24.69 3.14 2.02
CA GLU A 597 24.07 2.86 3.32
C GLU A 597 24.29 1.38 3.77
N GLY A 598 24.90 0.54 2.92
CA GLY A 598 25.29 -0.82 3.24
C GLY A 598 24.19 -1.88 3.12
N TYR A 599 23.03 -1.55 2.54
CA TYR A 599 21.96 -2.48 2.21
C TYR A 599 22.30 -3.42 1.04
N TRP A 600 23.09 -2.95 0.07
CA TRP A 600 23.65 -3.75 -1.00
C TRP A 600 25.17 -3.90 -0.83
N LYS A 601 25.63 -5.12 -0.58
CA LYS A 601 27.05 -5.44 -0.36
C LYS A 601 27.59 -6.20 -1.56
N THR A 602 28.18 -5.45 -2.50
CA THR A 602 28.80 -5.96 -3.73
C THR A 602 30.27 -5.57 -3.83
N ASP A 603 30.96 -6.04 -4.87
CA ASP A 603 32.39 -5.78 -5.07
C ASP A 603 32.68 -4.39 -5.66
N SER A 604 33.89 -3.87 -5.45
CA SER A 604 34.25 -2.53 -5.89
C SER A 604 34.28 -2.34 -7.41
N ALA A 605 34.41 -3.39 -8.22
CA ALA A 605 34.32 -3.27 -9.68
C ALA A 605 32.85 -3.10 -10.10
N THR A 606 31.92 -3.82 -9.47
CA THR A 606 30.47 -3.59 -9.64
C THR A 606 30.05 -2.17 -9.23
N ILE A 607 30.54 -1.66 -8.10
CA ILE A 607 30.30 -0.25 -7.68
C ILE A 607 30.90 0.74 -8.68
N SER A 608 32.13 0.49 -9.16
CA SER A 608 32.77 1.34 -10.16
C SER A 608 32.01 1.34 -11.49
N ASP A 609 31.50 0.20 -11.92
CA ASP A 609 30.73 0.10 -13.16
C ASP A 609 29.45 0.95 -13.10
N ILE A 610 28.60 0.75 -12.07
CA ILE A 610 27.36 1.52 -11.94
C ILE A 610 27.61 3.02 -11.70
N ALA A 611 28.68 3.39 -10.97
CA ALA A 611 29.08 4.79 -10.80
C ALA A 611 29.52 5.43 -12.12
N ASN A 612 30.24 4.71 -12.97
CA ASN A 612 30.62 5.18 -14.31
C ASN A 612 29.41 5.32 -15.23
N GLN A 613 28.53 4.31 -15.29
CA GLN A 613 27.31 4.39 -16.10
C GLN A 613 26.42 5.58 -15.67
N TRP A 614 26.29 5.82 -14.36
CA TRP A 614 25.59 6.97 -13.80
C TRP A 614 26.23 8.31 -14.21
N ALA A 615 27.56 8.41 -14.06
CA ALA A 615 28.31 9.61 -14.45
C ALA A 615 28.19 9.92 -15.95
N GLU A 616 28.30 8.91 -16.82
CA GLU A 616 28.10 9.05 -18.27
C GLU A 616 26.68 9.52 -18.62
N ALA A 617 25.66 8.92 -18.00
CA ALA A 617 24.27 9.30 -18.20
C ALA A 617 23.99 10.76 -17.78
N VAL A 618 24.58 11.20 -16.66
CA VAL A 618 24.51 12.59 -16.17
C VAL A 618 25.29 13.56 -17.08
N ILE A 619 26.48 13.18 -17.55
CA ILE A 619 27.27 14.00 -18.48
C ILE A 619 26.53 14.23 -19.81
N ALA A 620 25.81 13.20 -20.29
CA ALA A 620 25.12 13.26 -21.57
C ALA A 620 23.76 14.00 -21.51
N ASN A 621 23.06 13.98 -20.38
CA ASN A 621 21.65 14.41 -20.29
C ASN A 621 21.34 15.39 -19.13
N GLY A 622 22.34 15.78 -18.33
CA GLY A 622 22.13 16.52 -17.09
C GLY A 622 21.68 15.63 -15.93
N VAL A 623 21.45 16.21 -14.75
CA VAL A 623 21.03 15.45 -13.56
C VAL A 623 19.53 15.18 -13.54
N ALA A 624 19.14 13.99 -13.11
CA ALA A 624 17.80 13.74 -12.58
C ALA A 624 17.82 14.01 -11.08
N CYS A 625 17.38 15.20 -10.63
CA CYS A 625 17.29 15.51 -9.21
C CYS A 625 16.09 14.82 -8.57
N CYS A 626 16.30 13.60 -8.08
CA CYS A 626 15.48 12.95 -7.06
C CYS A 626 16.02 13.28 -5.66
N ASP A 627 15.27 12.91 -4.62
CA ASP A 627 15.83 12.84 -3.25
C ASP A 627 17.12 11.96 -3.25
N CYS A 628 17.09 10.85 -4.00
CA CYS A 628 18.17 9.87 -4.16
C CYS A 628 19.46 10.36 -4.86
N SER A 629 19.53 11.61 -5.32
CA SER A 629 20.71 12.16 -6.00
C SER A 629 21.08 13.53 -5.43
N CYS A 630 20.42 14.59 -5.88
CA CYS A 630 20.73 15.98 -5.50
C CYS A 630 20.49 16.27 -4.01
N GLY A 631 19.68 15.46 -3.32
CA GLY A 631 19.51 15.50 -1.87
C GLY A 631 20.62 14.77 -1.11
N ASN A 632 20.95 13.53 -1.50
CA ASN A 632 21.97 12.72 -0.84
C ASN A 632 23.41 13.07 -1.26
N ILE A 633 23.84 14.29 -0.89
CA ILE A 633 25.20 14.81 -1.13
C ILE A 633 26.29 13.90 -0.50
N ALA A 634 25.98 13.14 0.55
CA ALA A 634 26.93 12.24 1.19
C ALA A 634 27.24 11.02 0.31
N MET A 635 26.21 10.34 -0.19
CA MET A 635 26.33 9.28 -1.20
C MET A 635 27.04 9.80 -2.46
N MET A 636 26.66 10.97 -2.99
CA MET A 636 27.30 11.51 -4.20
C MET A 636 28.81 11.76 -4.01
N LYS A 637 29.25 12.21 -2.83
CA LYS A 637 30.67 12.38 -2.50
C LYS A 637 31.43 11.06 -2.44
N TRP A 638 30.80 10.02 -1.90
CA TRP A 638 31.35 8.67 -1.86
C TRP A 638 31.43 8.04 -3.25
N ALA A 639 30.39 8.21 -4.08
CA ALA A 639 30.35 7.67 -5.44
C ALA A 639 31.46 8.24 -6.35
N VAL A 640 31.91 9.48 -6.10
CA VAL A 640 33.03 10.11 -6.81
C VAL A 640 34.34 9.31 -6.74
N ASP A 641 34.60 8.59 -5.65
CA ASP A 641 35.81 7.75 -5.52
C ASP A 641 35.80 6.52 -6.47
N PHE A 642 34.65 6.20 -7.07
CA PHE A 642 34.43 5.07 -7.99
C PHE A 642 34.23 5.49 -9.45
N ILE A 643 34.10 6.80 -9.72
CA ILE A 643 33.98 7.35 -11.08
C ILE A 643 35.36 7.45 -11.74
N ASN A 644 35.45 7.08 -13.01
CA ASN A 644 36.66 7.21 -13.83
C ASN A 644 37.15 8.68 -13.83
N PRO A 645 38.43 8.96 -13.51
CA PRO A 645 39.01 10.30 -13.53
C PRO A 645 38.76 11.12 -14.81
N ASP A 646 38.64 10.48 -15.98
CA ASP A 646 38.36 11.14 -17.26
C ASP A 646 36.92 11.71 -17.37
N LEU A 647 36.00 11.22 -16.53
CA LEU A 647 34.61 11.67 -16.43
C LEU A 647 34.42 12.74 -15.34
N LEU A 648 35.20 12.68 -14.25
CA LEU A 648 34.99 13.45 -13.02
C LEU A 648 34.73 14.95 -13.25
N ALA A 649 35.59 15.64 -14.01
CA ALA A 649 35.45 17.09 -14.20
C ALA A 649 34.17 17.49 -14.96
N LYS A 650 33.67 16.62 -15.86
CA LYS A 650 32.42 16.85 -16.62
C LYS A 650 31.19 16.53 -15.78
N PHE A 651 31.25 15.42 -15.05
CA PHE A 651 30.20 15.03 -14.11
C PHE A 651 30.02 16.09 -13.01
N ALA A 652 31.13 16.52 -12.42
CA ALA A 652 31.16 17.55 -11.38
C ALA A 652 30.58 18.89 -11.88
N ASP A 653 30.91 19.33 -13.10
CA ASP A 653 30.27 20.51 -13.71
C ASP A 653 28.74 20.36 -13.79
N GLN A 654 28.22 19.26 -14.33
CA GLN A 654 26.76 19.04 -14.41
C GLN A 654 26.08 19.08 -13.03
N VAL A 655 26.67 18.43 -12.02
CA VAL A 655 26.14 18.46 -10.65
C VAL A 655 26.25 19.86 -10.04
N PHE A 656 27.33 20.59 -10.30
CA PHE A 656 27.54 21.94 -9.79
C PHE A 656 26.56 22.94 -10.39
N GLN A 657 26.29 22.90 -11.70
CA GLN A 657 25.29 23.76 -12.33
C GLN A 657 23.88 23.55 -11.74
N ALA A 658 23.55 22.30 -11.36
CA ALA A 658 22.24 21.96 -10.82
C ALA A 658 22.08 22.21 -9.31
N THR A 659 23.15 22.04 -8.53
CA THR A 659 23.09 22.09 -7.04
C THR A 659 23.76 23.31 -6.43
N ASN A 660 24.64 24.00 -7.17
CA ASN A 660 25.57 25.02 -6.68
C ASN A 660 26.44 24.56 -5.48
N HIS A 661 26.55 23.24 -5.25
CA HIS A 661 27.21 22.69 -4.08
C HIS A 661 28.73 22.62 -4.29
N ASN A 662 29.47 23.49 -3.58
CA ASN A 662 30.90 23.78 -3.84
C ASN A 662 31.87 22.58 -3.89
N PHE A 663 31.54 21.43 -3.28
CA PHE A 663 32.34 20.22 -3.48
C PHE A 663 32.44 19.83 -4.96
N PHE A 664 31.33 19.94 -5.71
CA PHE A 664 31.24 19.58 -7.13
C PHE A 664 31.79 20.67 -8.06
N ASN A 665 32.30 21.79 -7.55
CA ASN A 665 32.92 22.81 -8.41
C ASN A 665 34.00 22.15 -9.30
N PRO A 666 33.88 22.19 -10.64
CA PRO A 666 34.75 21.43 -11.53
C PRO A 666 36.24 21.79 -11.39
N ALA A 667 36.57 22.98 -10.87
CA ALA A 667 37.94 23.36 -10.54
C ALA A 667 38.60 22.42 -9.50
N ASN A 668 37.82 21.77 -8.63
CA ASN A 668 38.31 20.80 -7.64
C ASN A 668 38.77 19.47 -8.28
N PHE A 669 38.34 19.18 -9.51
CA PHE A 669 38.61 17.90 -10.20
C PHE A 669 39.48 18.07 -11.46
N GLN A 670 40.07 19.25 -11.66
CA GLN A 670 41.02 19.49 -12.76
C GLN A 670 42.42 18.95 -12.41
N ASN A 671 42.71 17.73 -12.86
CA ASN A 671 44.09 17.25 -12.91
C ASN A 671 44.86 18.00 -14.02
N ASN A 672 45.78 18.86 -13.62
CA ASN A 672 46.73 19.55 -14.51
C ASN A 672 47.66 18.51 -15.19
N PRO A 673 47.66 18.36 -16.54
CA PRO A 673 48.48 17.35 -17.22
C PRO A 673 49.99 17.63 -17.26
N ASN A 674 50.48 18.72 -16.66
CA ASN A 674 51.89 19.09 -16.67
C ASN A 674 52.38 19.63 -15.32
N THR A 675 53.09 18.80 -14.55
CA THR A 675 54.23 19.21 -13.71
C THR A 675 55.13 18.01 -13.42
N ASP A 676 55.85 17.58 -14.46
CA ASP A 676 57.10 16.84 -14.27
C ASP A 676 58.22 17.88 -14.11
N THR A 677 58.37 18.46 -12.90
CA THR A 677 59.56 19.24 -12.48
C THR A 677 59.67 19.30 -10.96
N ALA A 678 60.82 18.92 -10.43
CA ALA A 678 61.19 19.12 -9.03
C ALA A 678 61.66 20.56 -8.78
N ASP A 679 61.32 21.15 -7.62
CA ASP A 679 62.29 21.64 -6.60
C ASP A 679 61.64 22.10 -5.26
N GLY A 680 62.39 21.92 -4.16
CA GLY A 680 62.52 22.81 -2.98
C GLY A 680 61.36 23.26 -2.03
N SER A 681 61.54 22.94 -0.72
CA SER A 681 61.04 23.62 0.52
C SER A 681 59.51 23.65 0.81
N GLU A 682 59.01 23.05 1.92
CA GLU A 682 59.02 23.52 3.34
C GLU A 682 58.28 24.87 3.56
N ASP A 683 57.28 25.03 4.45
CA ASP A 683 56.56 24.16 5.41
C ASP A 683 55.16 24.85 5.71
N GLU A 684 54.17 24.36 6.46
CA GLU A 684 54.06 23.26 7.43
C GLU A 684 52.68 22.52 7.38
N LYS A 685 52.19 22.00 8.52
CA LYS A 685 51.15 20.96 8.68
C LYS A 685 49.75 21.47 9.06
N THR A 686 48.72 20.72 8.64
CA THR A 686 47.81 20.01 9.58
C THR A 686 47.35 18.69 8.95
N GLY A 687 47.60 17.57 9.63
CA GLY A 687 47.27 16.23 9.09
C GLY A 687 45.97 15.65 9.65
N MET A 688 45.33 14.78 8.88
CA MET A 688 44.24 13.92 9.34
C MET A 688 44.52 12.49 8.86
N ASN A 689 44.73 11.56 9.80
CA ASN A 689 45.09 10.18 9.49
C ASN A 689 43.87 9.38 9.01
N SER A 690 44.04 8.66 7.92
CA SER A 690 43.14 7.61 7.46
C SER A 690 43.25 6.36 8.34
N THR A 691 42.20 6.01 9.07
CA THR A 691 41.84 4.60 9.40
C THR A 691 40.42 4.56 9.92
N ASN A 692 39.53 3.84 9.23
CA ASN A 692 38.51 2.98 9.84
C ASN A 692 37.82 2.12 8.76
N ALA A 693 38.43 0.99 8.44
CA ALA A 693 37.70 -0.14 7.84
C ALA A 693 37.18 -1.00 9.00
N ASN A 694 35.87 -0.93 9.29
CA ASN A 694 35.23 -1.82 10.26
C ASN A 694 34.49 -2.94 9.55
N VAL A 695 35.24 -4.00 9.21
CA VAL A 695 34.66 -5.29 8.83
C VAL A 695 34.14 -5.97 10.10
N MET A 696 32.82 -6.00 10.28
CA MET A 696 32.22 -6.85 11.31
C MET A 696 32.33 -8.32 10.91
N SER A 697 33.13 -9.07 11.65
CA SER A 697 32.99 -10.52 11.78
C SER A 697 33.01 -10.84 13.27
N ASN A 698 32.15 -11.75 13.73
CA ASN A 698 32.23 -12.21 15.10
C ASN A 698 31.71 -13.64 15.24
N SER A 699 32.52 -14.48 15.88
CA SER A 699 32.16 -15.86 16.21
C SER A 699 32.53 -16.15 17.66
N SER A 700 31.49 -16.20 18.51
CA SER A 700 31.34 -17.10 19.65
C SER A 700 32.47 -17.20 20.71
N SER A 701 32.18 -16.65 21.90
CA SER A 701 31.78 -17.43 23.13
C SER A 701 32.56 -17.18 24.45
N SER A 702 31.81 -17.39 25.56
CA SER A 702 32.28 -17.59 26.95
C SER A 702 32.69 -16.31 27.74
N THR A 703 32.31 -16.04 29.00
CA THR A 703 31.33 -16.68 29.93
C THR A 703 30.81 -15.65 30.96
N LEU A 704 29.53 -15.77 31.36
CA LEU A 704 28.83 -15.26 32.55
C LEU A 704 29.59 -14.36 33.57
N GLN A 705 29.00 -13.20 33.88
CA GLN A 705 28.47 -12.96 35.24
C GLN A 705 27.29 -11.98 35.24
N SER A 706 26.36 -12.19 36.16
CA SER A 706 25.12 -11.41 36.34
C SER A 706 25.37 -10.08 37.05
N ASP A 707 24.63 -9.03 36.66
CA ASP A 707 23.97 -8.17 37.65
C ASP A 707 22.77 -7.44 37.04
N SER A 708 21.69 -7.34 37.82
CA SER A 708 20.44 -6.70 37.45
C SER A 708 20.49 -5.19 37.73
N ALA A 709 20.18 -4.36 36.74
CA ALA A 709 20.00 -2.92 36.93
C ALA A 709 18.77 -2.42 36.17
N THR A 710 17.74 -2.06 36.93
CA THR A 710 16.57 -1.31 36.45
C THR A 710 16.96 0.14 36.12
N SER A 711 16.64 0.58 34.90
CA SER A 711 16.50 1.98 34.54
C SER A 711 15.21 2.10 33.70
N GLY A 712 14.28 3.01 33.99
CA GLY A 712 14.43 4.27 34.71
C GLY A 712 14.20 5.45 33.76
N LEU A 713 13.25 5.31 32.83
CA LEU A 713 12.89 6.37 31.88
C LEU A 713 12.27 7.55 32.62
N ASN A 714 13.06 8.60 32.80
CA ASN A 714 12.61 9.87 33.36
C ASN A 714 13.13 11.00 32.47
N ARG A 715 12.35 11.31 31.43
CA ARG A 715 12.40 12.53 30.62
C ARG A 715 10.96 13.01 30.50
N GLY A 716 10.63 14.28 30.70
CA GLY A 716 11.47 15.45 30.56
C GLY A 716 10.80 16.36 29.54
N ASN A 717 9.75 17.05 29.99
CA ASN A 717 8.76 17.67 29.11
C ASN A 717 9.37 18.82 28.29
N THR A 718 9.68 18.57 27.01
CA THR A 718 10.08 19.59 26.04
C THR A 718 9.22 19.48 24.78
N ALA A 719 8.07 20.16 24.81
CA ALA A 719 7.30 20.41 23.61
C ALA A 719 8.15 21.20 22.59
N ARG A 720 8.51 20.56 21.48
CA ARG A 720 8.92 21.24 20.26
C ARG A 720 7.66 21.39 19.40
N GLY A 721 7.37 22.61 18.98
CA GLY A 721 6.17 22.91 18.20
C GLY A 721 6.18 22.16 16.86
N VAL A 722 5.08 21.48 16.57
CA VAL A 722 4.82 20.90 15.25
C VAL A 722 4.64 22.06 14.27
N GLY A 723 5.47 22.10 13.24
CA GLY A 723 5.28 23.03 12.12
C GLY A 723 4.24 22.45 11.16
N GLU A 724 3.23 23.26 10.81
CA GLU A 724 2.29 22.91 9.75
C GLU A 724 3.03 22.90 8.40
N THR A 725 3.26 21.71 7.84
CA THR A 725 3.64 21.53 6.44
C THR A 725 2.63 20.62 5.76
N SER A 726 1.86 21.19 4.84
CA SER A 726 0.80 20.50 4.11
C SER A 726 1.38 19.50 3.09
N SER A 727 1.42 18.22 3.44
CA SER A 727 1.62 17.12 2.50
C SER A 727 0.35 16.89 1.68
N GLN A 728 0.43 17.11 0.36
CA GLN A 728 -0.69 16.81 -0.54
C GLN A 728 -0.82 15.30 -0.77
N SER A 729 -2.06 14.86 -0.95
CA SER A 729 -2.49 13.46 -0.95
C SER A 729 -2.14 12.70 -2.23
N ALA A 730 -1.57 11.51 -2.07
CA ALA A 730 -1.60 10.47 -3.10
C ALA A 730 -2.92 9.67 -3.00
N THR A 731 -3.88 9.97 -3.87
CA THR A 731 -4.95 9.02 -4.22
C THR A 731 -4.47 8.13 -5.36
N ALA A 732 -4.78 6.83 -5.32
CA ALA A 732 -4.34 5.85 -6.31
C ALA A 732 -4.94 6.08 -7.72
N ALA A 733 -4.34 7.00 -8.48
CA ALA A 733 -4.48 7.16 -9.92
C ALA A 733 -3.24 7.86 -10.48
N SER A 734 -2.57 7.24 -11.46
CA SER A 734 -1.30 7.72 -12.00
C SER A 734 -1.44 9.01 -12.80
N ALA A 735 -0.90 10.13 -12.29
CA ALA A 735 -0.66 11.35 -13.07
C ALA A 735 0.58 12.11 -12.58
N SER A 736 1.21 12.86 -13.48
CA SER A 736 2.52 13.50 -13.31
C SER A 736 2.54 14.71 -12.36
N GLU A 737 3.53 14.74 -11.47
CA GLU A 737 3.93 15.96 -10.76
C GLU A 737 4.62 16.96 -11.70
N ILE A 738 4.27 18.25 -11.58
CA ILE A 738 4.99 19.38 -12.17
C ILE A 738 5.57 20.18 -11.01
N ASN A 739 6.88 20.43 -11.03
CA ASN A 739 7.56 21.21 -10.00
C ASN A 739 7.29 22.71 -10.19
N ASP A 740 6.52 23.31 -9.28
CA ASP A 740 6.51 24.77 -9.09
C ASP A 740 7.51 25.17 -8.01
N LEU A 741 8.53 25.94 -8.41
CA LEU A 741 9.53 26.55 -7.54
C LEU A 741 9.13 27.99 -7.22
N GLU A 742 8.54 28.24 -6.05
CA GLU A 742 8.43 29.61 -5.53
C GLU A 742 9.80 30.12 -5.05
N ASN A 743 10.49 30.87 -5.91
CA ASN A 743 11.68 31.62 -5.53
C ASN A 743 11.32 33.08 -5.27
N THR A 744 11.58 33.57 -4.05
CA THR A 744 11.41 34.99 -3.71
C THR A 744 12.64 35.77 -4.14
N GLY A 745 12.43 36.78 -4.99
CA GLY A 745 13.47 37.24 -5.91
C GLY A 745 14.43 38.30 -5.38
N GLU A 746 15.52 38.47 -6.13
CA GLU A 746 16.26 39.74 -6.21
C GLU A 746 16.83 39.94 -7.65
N THR A 747 17.43 41.09 -7.90
CA THR A 747 17.45 41.75 -9.23
C THR A 747 18.61 41.38 -10.16
N GLY A 748 18.33 41.26 -11.48
CA GLY A 748 19.12 41.96 -12.50
C GLY A 748 19.65 41.20 -13.74
N ALA A 749 19.45 41.86 -14.90
CA ALA A 749 20.23 41.82 -16.15
C ALA A 749 20.03 40.69 -17.19
N ASP A 750 20.15 41.11 -18.45
CA ASP A 750 19.96 40.35 -19.71
C ASP A 750 20.83 39.09 -19.87
N SER A 751 20.28 38.04 -20.49
CA SER A 751 20.73 37.61 -21.83
C SER A 751 19.88 36.49 -22.44
N SER A 752 20.03 36.27 -23.74
CA SER A 752 19.14 35.49 -24.60
C SER A 752 19.50 33.99 -24.73
N SER A 753 18.49 33.12 -24.73
CA SER A 753 18.51 31.89 -25.55
C SER A 753 17.08 31.53 -26.02
N LYS A 754 16.98 30.85 -27.16
CA LYS A 754 15.72 30.67 -27.91
C LYS A 754 15.16 29.26 -27.76
N SER A 755 13.87 29.14 -27.48
CA SER A 755 13.10 27.91 -27.72
C SER A 755 12.71 27.83 -29.20
N TYR A 756 12.78 26.64 -29.79
CA TYR A 756 12.37 26.39 -31.17
C TYR A 756 10.89 25.99 -31.24
N GLU A 757 10.06 26.76 -31.93
CA GLU A 757 8.73 26.31 -32.37
C GLU A 757 8.83 25.52 -33.68
N VAL A 758 8.02 24.47 -33.81
CA VAL A 758 7.83 23.75 -35.09
C VAL A 758 6.58 24.33 -35.76
N GLU A 759 6.78 25.18 -36.78
CA GLU A 759 5.67 25.68 -37.60
C GLU A 759 4.97 24.54 -38.36
N LYS A 760 3.64 24.59 -38.42
CA LYS A 760 2.87 23.97 -39.50
C LYS A 760 2.18 25.05 -40.32
N SER A 761 2.68 25.26 -41.53
CA SER A 761 2.26 26.31 -42.45
C SER A 761 0.79 26.20 -42.90
N VAL A 762 -0.02 27.23 -42.66
CA VAL A 762 -1.15 27.60 -43.53
C VAL A 762 -1.23 29.13 -43.66
N SER A 763 -1.23 29.61 -44.89
CA SER A 763 -1.35 31.03 -45.23
C SER A 763 -2.81 31.51 -45.27
N SER A 764 -3.15 32.60 -44.56
CA SER A 764 -3.55 33.89 -45.20
C SER A 764 -4.23 34.89 -44.23
N SER A 765 -3.54 36.02 -44.01
CA SER A 765 -4.06 37.37 -43.75
C SER A 765 -5.42 37.59 -43.06
N SER A 766 -5.39 38.15 -41.85
CA SER A 766 -5.90 39.53 -41.63
C SER A 766 -5.30 40.17 -40.38
N THR A 767 -5.29 41.51 -40.33
CA THR A 767 -4.48 42.34 -39.43
C THR A 767 -4.91 42.34 -37.96
N THR A 768 -3.91 42.50 -37.10
CA THR A 768 -4.02 42.78 -35.66
C THR A 768 -4.87 44.02 -35.35
N THR A 769 -5.60 43.95 -34.24
CA THR A 769 -5.95 45.12 -33.41
C THR A 769 -6.03 44.65 -31.96
N GLU A 770 -5.15 45.14 -31.11
CA GLU A 770 -5.21 44.85 -29.67
C GLU A 770 -6.53 45.34 -29.07
N LYS A 771 -7.14 44.54 -28.19
CA LYS A 771 -8.22 44.99 -27.31
C LYS A 771 -7.82 44.72 -25.87
N SER A 772 -7.83 45.79 -25.08
CA SER A 772 -7.83 45.69 -23.63
C SER A 772 -9.07 44.93 -23.15
N MET A 773 -8.93 44.32 -21.97
CA MET A 773 -9.96 43.53 -21.29
C MET A 773 -11.28 44.32 -21.19
N SER A 774 -12.42 43.70 -21.50
CA SER A 774 -13.69 44.43 -21.52
C SER A 774 -14.15 44.81 -20.12
N ILE A 775 -14.70 46.02 -19.98
CA ILE A 775 -15.27 46.53 -18.72
C ILE A 775 -16.38 45.60 -18.18
N GLN A 776 -17.08 44.88 -19.06
CA GLN A 776 -18.08 43.87 -18.68
C GLN A 776 -17.44 42.70 -17.93
N LEU A 777 -16.26 42.22 -18.35
CA LEU A 777 -15.55 41.14 -17.66
C LEU A 777 -15.17 41.54 -16.23
N ILE A 778 -14.64 42.76 -16.08
CA ILE A 778 -14.25 43.33 -14.77
C ILE A 778 -15.47 43.47 -13.85
N ILE A 779 -16.61 43.93 -14.38
CA ILE A 779 -17.87 44.03 -13.62
C ILE A 779 -18.36 42.64 -13.18
N CYS A 780 -18.27 41.61 -14.04
CA CYS A 780 -18.62 40.24 -13.66
C CYS A 780 -17.76 39.70 -12.52
N VAL A 781 -16.44 39.94 -12.53
CA VAL A 781 -15.54 39.53 -11.44
C VAL A 781 -15.89 40.24 -10.13
N ILE A 782 -16.16 41.55 -10.17
CA ILE A 782 -16.55 42.33 -8.97
C ILE A 782 -17.88 41.81 -8.40
N ILE A 783 -18.85 41.45 -9.24
CA ILE A 783 -20.13 40.87 -8.79
C ILE A 783 -19.92 39.49 -8.15
N LEU A 784 -19.08 38.62 -8.74
CA LEU A 784 -18.75 37.31 -8.18
C LEU A 784 -18.09 37.42 -6.80
N VAL A 785 -17.10 38.30 -6.65
CA VAL A 785 -16.45 38.58 -5.35
C VAL A 785 -17.46 39.13 -4.33
N GLY A 786 -18.38 40.00 -4.76
CA GLY A 786 -19.46 40.50 -3.92
C GLY A 786 -20.42 39.41 -3.43
N ILE A 787 -20.79 38.45 -4.28
CA ILE A 787 -21.64 37.30 -3.91
C ILE A 787 -20.94 36.40 -2.88
N PHE A 788 -19.66 36.09 -3.09
CA PHE A 788 -18.86 35.32 -2.14
C PHE A 788 -18.73 36.01 -0.78
N ALA A 789 -18.46 37.33 -0.77
CA ALA A 789 -18.41 38.11 0.46
C ALA A 789 -19.76 38.11 1.21
N ILE A 790 -20.88 38.27 0.49
CA ILE A 790 -22.23 38.21 1.09
C ILE A 790 -22.52 36.82 1.66
N GLY A 791 -22.10 35.74 1.00
CA GLY A 791 -22.20 34.37 1.52
C GLY A 791 -21.42 34.20 2.83
N TYR A 792 -20.14 34.59 2.83
CA TYR A 792 -19.25 34.52 3.99
C TYR A 792 -19.80 35.29 5.20
N PHE A 793 -20.21 36.55 5.02
CA PHE A 793 -20.74 37.36 6.12
C PHE A 793 -22.16 36.95 6.57
N ARG A 794 -22.97 36.32 5.71
CA ARG A 794 -24.28 35.76 6.14
C ARG A 794 -24.16 34.47 6.94
N ASN A 795 -23.09 33.69 6.75
CA ASN A 795 -22.86 32.49 7.56
C ASN A 795 -22.23 32.81 8.92
N LYS A 796 -21.40 33.86 9.01
CA LYS A 796 -20.74 34.26 10.27
C LYS A 796 -21.73 34.69 11.37
N ASN A 797 -22.90 35.21 11.01
CA ASN A 797 -23.94 35.61 11.97
C ASN A 797 -24.86 34.44 12.43
N LYS A 798 -24.51 33.18 12.13
CA LYS A 798 -25.28 31.99 12.55
C LYS A 798 -24.54 31.07 13.55
N GLN A 799 -23.34 31.44 13.99
CA GLN A 799 -22.56 30.65 14.96
C GLN A 799 -22.69 31.13 16.41
N ASP A 800 -23.49 32.16 16.70
CA ASP A 800 -23.78 32.64 18.07
C ASP A 800 -25.10 32.09 18.66
N GLU A 801 -25.79 31.18 17.96
CA GLU A 801 -26.98 30.45 18.46
C GLU A 801 -26.92 28.95 18.08
N PHE A 802 -25.97 28.19 18.65
CA PHE A 802 -26.11 26.74 18.91
C PHE A 802 -25.12 26.27 19.98
#